data_AF-A0A1D2AGA1-F1
#
_entry.id   AF-A0A1D2AGA1-F1
#
_cell.length_a   1.000
_cell.length_b   1.000
_cell.length_c   1.000
_cell.angle_alpha   90.00
_cell.angle_beta   90.00
_cell.angle_gamma   90.00
#
_symmetry.space_group_name_H-M   'P 1'
#
loop_
_entity.id
_entity.type
_entity.pdbx_description
1 polymer ?
#
loop_
_entity_poly.entity_id
_entity_poly.type
_entity_poly.pdbx_seq_one_letter_code
_entity_poly.pdbx_strand_id
1 'polypeptide(L)'
;MPTPRHLPAPDGKGPVTAREELSSNWEATWRLTHPLDDFRKIIPRKATTRHGRVRRQPQTPNPLQLIFAIRFHGVHALGGASPVSQRLGHRRPPPRGGLAQDRMLSSMHSTLASSHAVGGSPFRRHVARGQRNGRRTVRPQAVAAQPSAASAEKELWLPTPHYCESIYQTRRRPTRTIYVGKVPVGSEHPLARQTMTTTDTRDVEATVEQVKKCADAGADIVRITVQGKREATACLKIRDRLFQDRYDTPLVADIHFQPTVAMMVADAFEKIRINPGNFADGRKSFEEINYDDPAQFARERESFRETFMPLVEKCKALGRAMRIGTNHGSLSARILSYYGDTPRGMVESAFEFADMCRDADYHNFLFSMKASNPLVMVQAYRLLSEEMYAKGWDYPLHLGVTEAGEGEDGRMKSAIGIGALLMDGLGDTIRVSLTEDPEFEIVPCGALAALGSRAQTERWGVEPFEEHRDTHLFNRRVGELPGQKEGDVLDMRSILHRDGSVISSLSLEDLRTPETTYRNLGCKMAVGMPFKDIATSDSIFLREVPAEDDAQARRALRRLQEVGVHVLAEAEALAASPLPDSVAVISLAAALAARAEGRSPLPAGAVRLALAVDGTEPDADVEAAGGLDATLVLLRVAPGVSRVHASRRVFEALTRARCHLPVVHALEFAPGTGREELVLSAGALVGALMVDGRGDGVMLSAPGQDLAYLRTTSFGLLQGVRMRNTKTDYVSCPSCGRTLFDLQEVTDQIRQKTGHLPGVAIAIMGCIVNGPGEMADADFGYVGGAPGKIDLYVGKEVVRRAIPMESACDQLVELIKEHGRWKDPEPEEEGEGQEEKQAVMA
;
A
#
# COMPACT_ATOMS: atom_id res chain seq x y z
N MET A 1 -9.09 -20.30 -52.03
CA MET A 1 -8.11 -21.27 -52.57
C MET A 1 -6.72 -20.64 -52.56
N PRO A 2 -5.61 -21.39 -52.50
CA PRO A 2 -5.50 -22.84 -52.27
C PRO A 2 -4.70 -23.23 -51.01
N THR A 3 -4.93 -24.45 -50.54
CA THR A 3 -4.10 -25.19 -49.57
C THR A 3 -2.96 -25.95 -50.27
N PRO A 4 -1.96 -26.41 -49.51
CA PRO A 4 -1.60 -27.83 -49.52
C PRO A 4 -1.42 -28.37 -48.09
N ARG A 5 -2.07 -29.46 -47.63
CA ARG A 5 -2.03 -30.89 -48.02
C ARG A 5 -0.75 -31.66 -47.60
N HIS A 6 -0.75 -32.10 -46.34
CA HIS A 6 -0.54 -33.47 -45.82
C HIS A 6 0.50 -34.49 -46.40
N LEU A 7 1.20 -35.10 -45.43
CA LEU A 7 1.65 -36.51 -45.32
C LEU A 7 2.85 -37.00 -46.17
N PRO A 8 3.57 -38.09 -45.78
CA PRO A 8 3.29 -39.05 -44.69
C PRO A 8 4.42 -39.26 -43.66
N ALA A 9 4.15 -40.07 -42.63
CA ALA A 9 5.14 -40.72 -41.77
C ALA A 9 5.45 -42.16 -42.26
N PRO A 10 6.50 -42.81 -41.75
CA PRO A 10 6.54 -44.27 -41.67
C PRO A 10 6.79 -44.81 -40.26
N ASP A 11 6.20 -45.98 -40.00
CA ASP A 11 6.35 -46.85 -38.84
C ASP A 11 7.81 -47.32 -38.61
N GLY A 12 8.22 -47.84 -37.45
CA GLY A 12 7.51 -48.08 -36.19
C GLY A 12 8.11 -49.29 -35.44
N LYS A 13 7.77 -49.45 -34.15
CA LYS A 13 7.77 -50.72 -33.37
C LYS A 13 7.32 -50.42 -31.93
N GLY A 14 6.14 -50.91 -31.55
CA GLY A 14 5.65 -50.94 -30.15
C GLY A 14 6.11 -52.20 -29.40
N PRO A 15 5.34 -52.76 -28.44
CA PRO A 15 3.98 -52.37 -28.03
C PRO A 15 3.69 -52.39 -26.50
N VAL A 16 2.41 -52.29 -26.15
CA VAL A 16 1.73 -52.71 -24.88
C VAL A 16 1.65 -51.69 -23.72
N THR A 17 0.50 -51.02 -23.70
CA THR A 17 -0.44 -50.73 -22.56
C THR A 17 -0.09 -51.24 -21.16
N ALA A 18 -0.48 -50.59 -20.05
CA ALA A 18 -1.83 -50.03 -19.82
C ALA A 18 -1.88 -48.87 -18.80
N ARG A 19 -3.01 -48.14 -18.81
CA ARG A 19 -3.50 -47.35 -17.66
C ARG A 19 -4.21 -48.31 -16.69
N GLU A 20 -4.13 -48.07 -15.38
CA GLU A 20 -5.25 -47.59 -14.55
C GLU A 20 -4.90 -47.53 -13.05
N GLU A 21 -5.63 -46.66 -12.34
CA GLU A 21 -6.03 -46.76 -10.93
C GLU A 21 -5.09 -46.49 -9.72
N LEU A 22 -5.72 -45.86 -8.71
CA LEU A 22 -5.47 -45.86 -7.25
C LEU A 22 -4.12 -45.26 -6.76
N SER A 23 -4.04 -44.13 -6.06
CA SER A 23 -4.62 -43.75 -4.75
C SER A 23 -3.96 -44.40 -3.52
N SER A 24 -3.80 -43.59 -2.46
CA SER A 24 -3.50 -43.92 -1.06
C SER A 24 -2.03 -44.12 -0.62
N ASN A 25 -1.76 -43.51 0.54
CA ASN A 25 -0.80 -43.83 1.61
C ASN A 25 0.70 -44.01 1.32
N TRP A 26 1.48 -43.11 1.94
CA TRP A 26 2.72 -43.48 2.64
C TRP A 26 2.96 -42.56 3.85
N GLU A 27 2.58 -43.03 5.03
CA GLU A 27 3.33 -42.73 6.26
C GLU A 27 4.28 -43.88 6.57
N ALA A 28 5.44 -43.53 7.12
CA ALA A 28 6.29 -44.32 8.02
C ALA A 28 6.78 -45.74 7.61
N THR A 29 8.10 -45.85 7.45
CA THR A 29 8.90 -47.02 7.86
C THR A 29 10.25 -46.49 8.38
N TRP A 30 10.43 -46.42 9.70
CA TRP A 30 11.17 -47.41 10.53
C TRP A 30 12.66 -47.52 10.15
N ARG A 31 13.59 -46.99 10.96
CA ARG A 31 14.12 -47.52 12.25
C ARG A 31 14.86 -48.87 12.13
N LEU A 32 16.15 -48.86 12.45
CA LEU A 32 16.90 -49.69 13.44
C LEU A 32 18.41 -49.54 13.14
N THR A 33 19.32 -49.44 14.12
CA THR A 33 19.54 -50.41 15.20
C THR A 33 19.79 -49.80 16.59
N HIS A 34 19.48 -50.62 17.61
CA HIS A 34 19.76 -50.48 19.05
C HIS A 34 20.99 -51.38 19.40
N PRO A 35 21.51 -51.59 20.65
CA PRO A 35 20.84 -51.38 21.96
C PRO A 35 21.64 -50.97 23.24
N LEU A 36 20.88 -50.47 24.22
CA LEU A 36 20.83 -50.79 25.68
C LEU A 36 22.00 -50.59 26.69
N ASP A 37 21.55 -50.23 27.91
CA ASP A 37 22.02 -50.52 29.29
C ASP A 37 23.16 -49.73 30.01
N ASP A 38 22.70 -48.74 30.80
CA ASP A 38 22.74 -48.70 32.29
C ASP A 38 24.04 -48.37 33.10
N PHE A 39 23.82 -47.99 34.37
CA PHE A 39 24.73 -47.81 35.53
C PHE A 39 25.52 -46.48 35.78
N ARG A 40 24.88 -45.64 36.63
CA ARG A 40 25.37 -45.04 37.89
C ARG A 40 26.89 -45.07 38.28
N LYS A 41 27.34 -43.89 38.73
CA LYS A 41 28.43 -43.57 39.72
C LYS A 41 29.90 -43.68 39.25
N ILE A 42 30.66 -42.59 39.43
CA ILE A 42 31.80 -42.42 40.39
C ILE A 42 32.41 -41.00 40.26
N ILE A 43 32.85 -40.42 41.39
CA ILE A 43 33.58 -39.13 41.48
C ILE A 43 35.06 -39.44 41.78
N PRO A 44 36.05 -38.71 41.22
CA PRO A 44 36.90 -37.90 42.11
C PRO A 44 37.52 -36.62 41.52
N ARG A 45 37.44 -35.50 42.29
CA ARG A 45 38.54 -34.52 42.61
C ARG A 45 39.20 -33.74 41.43
N LYS A 46 39.69 -32.50 41.54
CA LYS A 46 39.82 -31.42 42.57
C LYS A 46 40.05 -30.13 41.75
N ALA A 47 39.52 -28.96 42.11
CA ALA A 47 40.22 -27.95 42.93
C ALA A 47 39.21 -26.86 43.39
N THR A 48 38.86 -26.76 44.68
CA THR A 48 39.42 -25.79 45.66
C THR A 48 39.32 -24.31 45.24
N THR A 49 38.22 -23.62 45.61
CA THR A 49 38.08 -22.67 46.76
C THR A 49 38.77 -21.30 46.57
N ARG A 50 38.12 -20.16 46.82
CA ARG A 50 37.53 -19.66 48.09
C ARG A 50 36.42 -18.62 47.78
N HIS A 51 35.18 -18.72 48.30
CA HIS A 51 34.66 -18.44 49.67
C HIS A 51 34.06 -17.03 49.85
N GLY A 52 32.87 -16.94 50.45
CA GLY A 52 32.14 -15.70 50.78
C GLY A 52 30.65 -15.72 50.40
N ARG A 53 29.92 -16.83 50.62
CA ARG A 53 28.89 -16.96 51.68
C ARG A 53 27.81 -15.84 51.68
N VAL A 54 26.57 -16.14 51.24
CA VAL A 54 25.44 -16.67 52.08
C VAL A 54 24.64 -15.51 52.73
N ARG A 55 23.28 -15.40 52.68
CA ARG A 55 22.21 -16.42 52.55
C ARG A 55 20.88 -15.85 51.97
N ARG A 56 20.17 -16.70 51.22
CA ARG A 56 18.70 -16.87 51.03
C ARG A 56 17.69 -15.85 51.62
N GLN A 57 16.79 -15.37 50.73
CA GLN A 57 15.32 -15.61 50.67
C GLN A 57 14.46 -15.70 51.96
N PRO A 58 13.12 -15.50 51.87
CA PRO A 58 12.32 -14.61 50.99
C PRO A 58 11.18 -13.90 51.78
N GLN A 59 10.09 -13.49 51.09
CA GLN A 59 8.71 -13.17 51.55
C GLN A 59 8.25 -11.71 51.39
N THR A 60 7.29 -11.54 50.48
CA THR A 60 6.14 -10.62 50.54
C THR A 60 5.13 -11.13 51.59
N PRO A 61 4.15 -10.33 52.12
CA PRO A 61 3.43 -9.27 51.42
C PRO A 61 3.06 -7.98 52.18
N ASN A 62 2.48 -7.06 51.39
CA ASN A 62 1.47 -6.00 51.64
C ASN A 62 0.54 -6.21 52.89
N PRO A 63 -0.25 -5.21 53.39
CA PRO A 63 -0.53 -3.88 52.80
C PRO A 63 -0.80 -2.69 53.78
N LEU A 64 -1.30 -1.59 53.19
CA LEU A 64 -2.32 -0.63 53.70
C LEU A 64 -1.94 0.64 54.50
N GLN A 65 -2.73 1.69 54.16
CA GLN A 65 -3.16 2.87 54.94
C GLN A 65 -2.21 4.08 55.04
N LEU A 66 -2.56 5.23 54.42
CA LEU A 66 -3.49 6.31 54.86
C LEU A 66 -2.83 7.25 55.90
N ILE A 67 -3.05 8.57 55.96
CA ILE A 67 -3.65 9.61 55.09
C ILE A 67 -3.33 11.00 55.75
N PHE A 68 -3.64 12.15 55.11
CA PHE A 68 -3.57 13.53 55.69
C PHE A 68 -2.16 14.05 56.11
N ALA A 69 -1.83 15.37 56.13
CA ALA A 69 -2.34 16.54 55.39
C ALA A 69 -1.39 17.75 55.55
N ILE A 70 -1.52 18.75 54.66
CA ILE A 70 -1.54 20.20 54.95
C ILE A 70 -0.53 20.76 55.99
N ARG A 71 0.44 21.58 55.56
CA ARG A 71 0.32 23.07 55.61
C ARG A 71 1.45 23.83 54.89
N PHE A 72 1.09 25.03 54.42
CA PHE A 72 1.98 26.09 53.91
C PHE A 72 2.85 26.73 55.02
N HIS A 73 4.06 27.16 54.66
CA HIS A 73 4.72 28.49 54.86
C HIS A 73 6.23 28.29 54.58
N GLY A 74 7.04 29.25 54.11
CA GLY A 74 6.77 30.62 53.66
C GLY A 74 8.03 31.49 53.72
N VAL A 75 8.37 32.15 52.60
CA VAL A 75 9.10 33.44 52.47
C VAL A 75 10.50 33.64 53.09
N HIS A 76 11.47 34.02 52.24
CA HIS A 76 12.49 35.10 52.37
C HIS A 76 13.79 34.68 51.62
N ALA A 77 14.62 35.51 50.98
CA ALA A 77 14.59 36.82 50.30
C ALA A 77 16.03 37.39 50.33
N LEU A 78 16.42 38.21 49.34
CA LEU A 78 17.70 38.98 49.23
C LEU A 78 18.96 38.15 48.88
N GLY A 79 19.93 38.64 48.09
CA GLY A 79 20.00 39.87 47.28
C GLY A 79 21.40 40.15 46.69
N GLY A 80 21.50 41.04 45.69
CA GLY A 80 22.76 41.56 45.10
C GLY A 80 23.50 40.62 44.13
N ALA A 81 24.34 41.10 43.19
CA ALA A 81 24.64 42.45 42.74
C ALA A 81 25.20 42.44 41.29
N SER A 82 25.21 43.60 40.61
CA SER A 82 25.90 43.82 39.32
C SER A 82 27.14 44.69 39.55
N PRO A 83 28.11 44.70 38.61
CA PRO A 83 28.55 46.00 38.10
C PRO A 83 28.73 46.08 36.58
N VAL A 84 28.98 47.31 36.10
CA VAL A 84 28.88 47.81 34.72
C VAL A 84 30.24 48.29 34.19
N SER A 85 30.51 48.11 32.89
CA SER A 85 31.32 49.03 32.03
C SER A 85 31.08 48.67 30.55
N GLN A 86 30.50 49.50 29.66
CA GLN A 86 31.04 50.74 29.02
C GLN A 86 32.42 50.52 28.35
N ARG A 87 32.70 50.92 27.08
CA ARG A 87 32.21 52.05 26.25
C ARG A 87 32.59 51.91 24.75
N LEU A 88 31.84 52.60 23.86
CA LEU A 88 32.24 53.26 22.57
C LEU A 88 32.91 52.43 21.43
N GLY A 89 32.69 52.69 20.13
CA GLY A 89 31.74 53.59 19.47
C GLY A 89 31.99 53.84 17.96
N HIS A 90 30.92 54.16 17.22
CA HIS A 90 30.85 55.00 15.99
C HIS A 90 31.31 54.55 14.57
N ARG A 91 30.34 54.71 13.63
CA ARG A 91 30.41 55.35 12.27
C ARG A 91 30.74 54.52 10.99
N ARG A 92 29.70 54.35 10.15
CA ARG A 92 29.68 54.48 8.66
C ARG A 92 30.00 55.95 8.25
N PRO A 93 30.29 56.36 6.98
CA PRO A 93 29.78 55.86 5.65
C PRO A 93 30.84 55.97 4.49
N PRO A 94 30.55 56.38 3.24
CA PRO A 94 29.71 55.83 2.12
C PRO A 94 30.56 55.47 0.83
N PRO A 95 29.94 55.04 -0.31
CA PRO A 95 30.68 54.53 -1.49
C PRO A 95 30.88 55.51 -2.67
N ARG A 96 31.74 55.11 -3.63
CA ARG A 96 31.90 55.58 -5.03
C ARG A 96 32.44 54.37 -5.85
N GLY A 97 32.22 54.17 -7.16
CA GLY A 97 31.54 54.94 -8.20
C GLY A 97 32.33 54.89 -9.52
N GLY A 98 31.73 54.48 -10.65
CA GLY A 98 32.36 54.38 -11.98
C GLY A 98 31.89 53.11 -12.73
N LEU A 99 31.03 53.22 -13.76
CA LEU A 99 31.36 53.43 -15.19
C LEU A 99 32.05 52.20 -15.82
N ALA A 100 31.64 51.51 -16.90
CA ALA A 100 30.67 51.67 -18.01
C ALA A 100 31.43 51.38 -19.32
N GLN A 101 30.91 50.46 -20.16
CA GLN A 101 31.05 50.29 -21.63
C GLN A 101 30.71 48.82 -21.96
N ASP A 102 29.68 48.46 -22.74
CA ASP A 102 29.32 48.74 -24.15
C ASP A 102 29.88 47.74 -25.18
N ARG A 103 28.98 46.90 -25.71
CA ARG A 103 28.73 46.54 -27.14
C ARG A 103 27.83 45.30 -27.22
N MET A 104 26.62 45.39 -27.79
CA MET A 104 26.28 45.21 -29.23
C MET A 104 26.62 43.80 -29.74
N LEU A 105 25.71 43.00 -30.30
CA LEU A 105 24.69 43.24 -31.36
C LEU A 105 23.42 42.35 -31.14
N SER A 106 22.20 42.82 -31.41
CA SER A 106 21.38 42.62 -32.67
C SER A 106 21.00 41.15 -32.96
N SER A 107 19.79 40.73 -33.35
CA SER A 107 18.41 41.29 -33.47
C SER A 107 17.44 40.07 -33.68
N MET A 108 16.12 40.11 -33.93
CA MET A 108 15.14 41.11 -34.41
C MET A 108 13.78 41.00 -33.68
N HIS A 109 12.84 41.87 -34.08
CA HIS A 109 11.43 41.94 -33.69
C HIS A 109 10.52 40.87 -34.35
N SER A 110 9.38 40.59 -33.71
CA SER A 110 8.08 40.98 -34.30
C SER A 110 7.07 41.39 -33.22
N THR A 111 6.20 42.33 -33.55
CA THR A 111 5.23 42.99 -32.65
C THR A 111 3.81 42.62 -33.03
N LEU A 112 2.88 42.61 -32.06
CA LEU A 112 1.54 43.20 -32.21
C LEU A 112 0.99 43.58 -30.82
N ALA A 113 0.17 44.63 -30.75
CA ALA A 113 -0.24 45.30 -29.50
C ALA A 113 -1.67 45.87 -29.59
N SER A 114 -2.12 46.52 -28.50
CA SER A 114 -3.46 47.11 -28.24
C SER A 114 -4.53 46.08 -27.81
N SER A 115 -5.42 46.31 -26.83
CA SER A 115 -5.69 47.46 -25.93
C SER A 115 -6.24 46.92 -24.56
N HIS A 116 -6.66 47.66 -23.51
CA HIS A 116 -7.01 49.08 -23.33
C HIS A 116 -6.80 49.57 -21.85
N ALA A 117 -7.38 50.73 -21.52
CA ALA A 117 -7.54 51.44 -20.23
C ALA A 117 -7.97 50.59 -19.00
N VAL A 118 -7.44 50.75 -17.77
CA VAL A 118 -7.35 51.90 -16.81
C VAL A 118 -8.55 52.04 -15.86
N GLY A 119 -8.25 51.98 -14.55
CA GLY A 119 -9.13 52.22 -13.39
C GLY A 119 -8.85 51.18 -12.29
N GLY A 120 -8.76 51.48 -10.99
CA GLY A 120 -8.77 52.74 -10.25
C GLY A 120 -8.45 52.43 -8.76
N SER A 121 -7.63 53.26 -8.11
CA SER A 121 -7.13 53.07 -6.72
C SER A 121 -8.16 53.55 -5.67
N PRO A 122 -7.87 53.58 -4.35
CA PRO A 122 -7.45 52.53 -3.38
C PRO A 122 -8.45 52.43 -2.20
N PHE A 123 -8.23 51.55 -1.21
CA PHE A 123 -8.61 51.86 0.19
C PHE A 123 -7.64 51.32 1.25
N ARG A 124 -7.63 51.94 2.43
CA ARG A 124 -6.54 51.90 3.43
C ARG A 124 -7.13 51.96 4.85
N ARG A 125 -6.46 51.31 5.83
CA ARG A 125 -6.71 51.36 7.30
C ARG A 125 -7.97 50.58 7.77
N HIS A 126 -8.11 50.10 9.02
CA HIS A 126 -7.50 50.50 10.29
C HIS A 126 -7.10 49.33 11.22
N VAL A 127 -6.19 49.61 12.17
CA VAL A 127 -5.91 48.79 13.36
C VAL A 127 -6.71 49.33 14.55
N ALA A 128 -7.26 48.44 15.39
CA ALA A 128 -7.76 48.78 16.72
C ALA A 128 -7.46 47.63 17.73
N ARG A 129 -7.06 48.00 18.96
CA ARG A 129 -6.81 47.06 20.08
C ARG A 129 -8.03 46.93 20.97
N GLY A 130 -8.23 45.74 21.56
CA GLY A 130 -9.13 45.53 22.70
C GLY A 130 -8.77 44.26 23.48
N GLN A 131 -8.40 44.38 24.75
CA GLN A 131 -8.19 43.25 25.66
C GLN A 131 -9.49 42.91 26.41
N ARG A 132 -9.80 41.62 26.62
CA ARG A 132 -10.08 41.05 27.96
C ARG A 132 -10.26 39.52 27.96
N ASN A 133 -10.04 38.93 29.13
CA ASN A 133 -9.94 37.49 29.36
C ASN A 133 -11.26 36.72 29.24
N GLY A 134 -11.16 35.47 28.80
CA GLY A 134 -12.20 34.45 28.98
C GLY A 134 -11.72 33.06 28.57
N ARG A 135 -11.22 32.25 29.52
CA ARG A 135 -10.97 30.81 29.28
C ARG A 135 -12.33 30.13 29.04
N ARG A 136 -12.58 29.68 27.80
CA ARG A 136 -13.68 28.79 27.46
C ARG A 136 -13.15 27.65 26.59
N THR A 137 -13.40 26.43 27.01
CA THR A 137 -13.08 25.21 26.27
C THR A 137 -13.96 25.14 25.02
N VAL A 138 -13.35 25.29 23.85
CA VAL A 138 -14.04 25.14 22.57
C VAL A 138 -13.98 23.67 22.16
N ARG A 139 -15.11 22.97 22.28
CA ARG A 139 -15.35 21.76 21.47
C ARG A 139 -15.53 22.23 20.01
N PRO A 140 -14.92 21.59 19.01
CA PRO A 140 -15.22 21.89 17.62
C PRO A 140 -16.66 21.43 17.32
N GLN A 141 -17.62 22.37 17.33
CA GLN A 141 -18.88 22.15 16.64
C GLN A 141 -18.60 22.21 15.15
N ALA A 142 -18.76 21.08 14.46
CA ALA A 142 -18.83 21.05 13.02
C ALA A 142 -20.05 21.87 12.59
N VAL A 143 -19.82 23.10 12.13
CA VAL A 143 -20.85 23.90 11.48
C VAL A 143 -21.06 23.28 10.11
N ALA A 144 -22.11 22.47 9.98
CA ALA A 144 -22.57 21.99 8.70
C ALA A 144 -23.03 23.20 7.86
N ALA A 145 -22.14 23.68 6.99
CA ALA A 145 -22.49 24.67 5.99
C ALA A 145 -23.46 23.99 5.00
N GLN A 146 -24.74 24.35 5.06
CA GLN A 146 -25.66 24.01 3.98
C GLN A 146 -25.18 24.72 2.71
N PRO A 147 -24.91 24.01 1.60
CA PRO A 147 -24.49 24.64 0.37
C PRO A 147 -25.63 25.51 -0.18
N SER A 148 -25.42 26.82 -0.22
CA SER A 148 -26.37 27.74 -0.83
C SER A 148 -26.41 27.53 -2.34
N ALA A 149 -27.59 27.20 -2.88
CA ALA A 149 -27.80 26.97 -4.30
C ALA A 149 -27.72 28.28 -5.13
N ALA A 150 -26.52 28.84 -5.32
CA ALA A 150 -26.30 30.04 -6.15
C ALA A 150 -24.84 30.26 -6.65
N SER A 151 -24.09 29.20 -6.97
CA SER A 151 -22.99 29.31 -7.93
C SER A 151 -22.69 27.95 -8.54
N ALA A 152 -23.18 27.71 -9.76
CA ALA A 152 -22.66 26.65 -10.60
C ALA A 152 -21.25 27.06 -11.03
N GLU A 153 -20.26 26.71 -10.22
CA GLU A 153 -18.87 26.75 -10.64
C GLU A 153 -18.77 25.95 -11.93
N LYS A 154 -18.22 26.57 -12.99
CA LYS A 154 -17.76 25.80 -14.12
C LYS A 154 -16.56 25.01 -13.60
N GLU A 155 -16.79 23.75 -13.22
CA GLU A 155 -15.72 22.77 -13.17
C GLU A 155 -14.93 22.93 -14.48
N LEU A 156 -13.64 23.18 -14.35
CA LEU A 156 -12.78 23.33 -15.50
C LEU A 156 -12.33 21.91 -15.85
N TRP A 157 -13.01 21.31 -16.83
CA TRP A 157 -12.71 19.96 -17.33
C TRP A 157 -11.39 20.01 -18.10
N LEU A 158 -10.29 19.99 -17.35
CA LEU A 158 -8.94 19.89 -17.89
C LEU A 158 -8.68 18.40 -18.25
N PRO A 159 -8.03 18.13 -19.38
CA PRO A 159 -7.66 16.76 -19.74
C PRO A 159 -6.66 16.20 -18.73
N THR A 160 -6.72 14.89 -18.48
CA THR A 160 -5.74 14.17 -17.65
C THR A 160 -4.31 14.52 -18.10
N PRO A 161 -3.39 14.91 -17.18
CA PRO A 161 -2.00 15.22 -17.53
C PRO A 161 -1.29 14.06 -18.25
N HIS A 162 -0.35 14.37 -19.16
CA HIS A 162 0.36 13.35 -19.93
C HIS A 162 1.42 12.63 -19.08
N TYR A 163 0.99 11.58 -18.37
CA TYR A 163 1.84 10.76 -17.50
C TYR A 163 2.14 9.35 -18.06
N CYS A 164 1.40 8.89 -19.08
CA CYS A 164 1.56 7.59 -19.73
C CYS A 164 1.25 7.66 -21.23
N GLU A 165 1.66 6.64 -21.99
CA GLU A 165 1.52 6.57 -23.45
C GLU A 165 0.07 6.40 -23.94
N SER A 166 -0.84 5.93 -23.06
CA SER A 166 -2.27 5.87 -23.33
C SER A 166 -3.05 5.64 -22.03
N ILE A 167 -4.16 6.37 -21.89
CA ILE A 167 -5.16 6.22 -20.82
C ILE A 167 -6.19 5.12 -21.12
N TYR A 168 -6.24 4.63 -22.35
CA TYR A 168 -7.24 3.68 -22.88
C TYR A 168 -6.65 2.33 -23.33
N GLN A 169 -5.32 2.16 -23.27
CA GLN A 169 -4.62 0.92 -23.57
C GLN A 169 -3.30 0.82 -22.80
N THR A 170 -2.98 -0.34 -22.22
CA THR A 170 -1.68 -0.55 -21.57
C THR A 170 -0.57 -0.53 -22.63
N ARG A 171 0.19 0.57 -22.65
CA ARG A 171 1.35 0.77 -23.54
C ARG A 171 2.54 1.13 -22.69
N ARG A 172 3.64 0.38 -22.83
CA ARG A 172 4.83 0.61 -22.03
C ARG A 172 5.45 1.97 -22.37
N ARG A 173 5.69 2.79 -21.36
CA ARG A 173 6.42 4.05 -21.49
C ARG A 173 7.82 3.79 -22.07
N PRO A 174 8.24 4.47 -23.16
CA PRO A 174 9.59 4.44 -23.66
C PRO A 174 10.59 4.93 -22.60
N THR A 175 11.62 4.14 -22.34
CA THR A 175 12.70 4.47 -21.42
C THR A 175 14.04 4.01 -21.97
N ARG A 176 15.09 4.81 -21.76
CA ARG A 176 16.46 4.44 -22.15
C ARG A 176 16.89 3.15 -21.45
N THR A 177 17.65 2.34 -22.15
CA THR A 177 18.36 1.22 -21.53
C THR A 177 19.48 1.74 -20.62
N ILE A 178 19.44 1.37 -19.34
CA ILE A 178 20.58 1.46 -18.42
C ILE A 178 21.12 0.07 -18.11
N TYR A 179 22.36 -0.05 -17.64
CA TYR A 179 22.99 -1.33 -17.35
C TYR A 179 23.35 -1.48 -15.87
N VAL A 180 22.74 -2.48 -15.23
CA VAL A 180 23.06 -2.92 -13.87
C VAL A 180 23.96 -4.16 -13.99
N GLY A 181 25.26 -3.92 -14.17
CA GLY A 181 26.18 -4.99 -14.56
C GLY A 181 25.77 -5.54 -15.92
N LYS A 182 25.52 -6.85 -16.00
CA LYS A 182 25.01 -7.52 -17.21
C LYS A 182 23.50 -7.36 -17.45
N VAL A 183 22.72 -6.87 -16.48
CA VAL A 183 21.25 -6.80 -16.58
C VAL A 183 20.84 -5.46 -17.17
N PRO A 184 20.25 -5.43 -18.38
CA PRO A 184 19.69 -4.21 -18.95
C PRO A 184 18.34 -3.88 -18.26
N VAL A 185 18.08 -2.59 -18.05
CA VAL A 185 16.83 -2.09 -17.47
C VAL A 185 16.35 -0.91 -18.31
N GLY A 186 15.18 -1.05 -18.94
CA GLY A 186 14.58 -0.05 -19.83
C GLY A 186 13.44 -0.64 -20.65
N SER A 187 12.77 0.16 -21.48
CA SER A 187 11.50 -0.21 -22.12
C SER A 187 11.61 -1.34 -23.16
N GLU A 188 12.82 -1.61 -23.63
CA GLU A 188 13.14 -2.66 -24.60
C GLU A 188 13.38 -4.04 -23.96
N HIS A 189 13.46 -4.12 -22.62
CA HIS A 189 13.87 -5.32 -21.88
C HIS A 189 12.79 -5.79 -20.90
N PRO A 190 12.67 -7.09 -20.58
CA PRO A 190 11.75 -7.56 -19.54
C PRO A 190 11.93 -6.83 -18.20
N LEU A 191 10.84 -6.73 -17.42
CA LEU A 191 10.85 -6.10 -16.10
C LEU A 191 11.80 -6.84 -15.15
N ALA A 192 12.94 -6.23 -14.79
CA ALA A 192 13.92 -6.88 -13.92
C ALA A 192 13.39 -7.01 -12.49
N ARG A 193 13.38 -8.21 -11.94
CA ARG A 193 12.92 -8.54 -10.58
C ARG A 193 14.06 -8.31 -9.58
N GLN A 194 13.80 -7.58 -8.50
CA GLN A 194 14.79 -7.34 -7.44
C GLN A 194 14.26 -7.78 -6.08
N THR A 195 15.17 -8.27 -5.23
CA THR A 195 14.93 -8.48 -3.79
C THR A 195 16.05 -7.82 -2.96
N MET A 196 16.06 -7.98 -1.64
CA MET A 196 17.04 -7.43 -0.72
C MET A 196 17.36 -8.38 0.43
N THR A 197 18.64 -8.58 0.74
CA THR A 197 19.07 -9.46 1.83
C THR A 197 18.63 -8.95 3.21
N THR A 198 18.22 -9.89 4.06
CA THR A 198 17.87 -9.67 5.47
C THR A 198 19.04 -9.93 6.42
N THR A 199 20.09 -10.63 5.97
CA THR A 199 21.31 -10.91 6.73
C THR A 199 22.12 -9.66 7.09
N ASP A 200 22.78 -9.69 8.25
CA ASP A 200 23.85 -8.75 8.60
C ASP A 200 24.98 -8.88 7.58
N THR A 201 25.23 -7.81 6.82
CA THR A 201 26.22 -7.77 5.73
C THR A 201 27.67 -7.99 6.20
N ARG A 202 27.94 -7.91 7.52
CA ARG A 202 29.23 -8.29 8.11
C ARG A 202 29.43 -9.81 8.15
N ASP A 203 28.36 -10.59 8.19
CA ASP A 203 28.39 -12.03 7.98
C ASP A 203 28.44 -12.30 6.48
N VAL A 204 29.67 -12.46 5.99
CA VAL A 204 29.97 -12.68 4.57
C VAL A 204 29.34 -13.98 4.09
N GLU A 205 29.45 -15.09 4.84
CA GLU A 205 28.98 -16.39 4.36
C GLU A 205 27.45 -16.45 4.38
N ALA A 206 26.79 -15.98 5.45
CA ALA A 206 25.33 -15.92 5.50
C ALA A 206 24.76 -15.03 4.37
N THR A 207 25.40 -13.88 4.11
CA THR A 207 24.98 -12.98 3.02
C THR A 207 25.23 -13.60 1.65
N VAL A 208 26.35 -14.29 1.44
CA VAL A 208 26.64 -15.03 0.20
C VAL A 208 25.58 -16.11 -0.06
N GLU A 209 25.29 -16.95 0.93
CA GLU A 209 24.28 -18.01 0.80
C GLU A 209 22.88 -17.45 0.54
N GLN A 210 22.48 -16.36 1.21
CA GLN A 210 21.18 -15.73 0.94
C GLN A 210 21.11 -15.09 -0.45
N VAL A 211 22.21 -14.50 -0.96
CA VAL A 211 22.27 -14.01 -2.34
C VAL A 211 22.13 -15.15 -3.35
N LYS A 212 22.76 -16.30 -3.12
CA LYS A 212 22.61 -17.50 -3.97
C LYS A 212 21.16 -17.96 -4.02
N LYS A 213 20.52 -18.17 -2.86
CA LYS A 213 19.10 -18.52 -2.78
C LYS A 213 18.20 -17.54 -3.54
N CYS A 214 18.43 -16.24 -3.40
CA CYS A 214 17.68 -15.22 -4.13
C CYS A 214 17.88 -15.35 -5.65
N ALA A 215 19.12 -15.56 -6.11
CA ALA A 215 19.43 -15.76 -7.52
C ALA A 215 18.81 -17.05 -8.08
N ASP A 216 18.87 -18.15 -7.34
CA ASP A 216 18.28 -19.45 -7.70
C ASP A 216 16.74 -19.40 -7.74
N ALA A 217 16.12 -18.60 -6.87
CA ALA A 217 14.70 -18.27 -6.94
C ALA A 217 14.33 -17.39 -8.14
N GLY A 218 15.32 -16.86 -8.88
CA GLY A 218 15.13 -16.04 -10.08
C GLY A 218 15.22 -14.53 -9.85
N ALA A 219 15.90 -14.05 -8.81
CA ALA A 219 16.20 -12.63 -8.68
C ALA A 219 17.20 -12.18 -9.75
N ASP A 220 16.80 -11.23 -10.60
CA ASP A 220 17.67 -10.68 -11.64
C ASP A 220 18.73 -9.75 -11.02
N ILE A 221 18.41 -9.08 -9.90
CA ILE A 221 19.27 -8.14 -9.17
C ILE A 221 19.04 -8.30 -7.65
N VAL A 222 20.10 -8.36 -6.83
CA VAL A 222 19.97 -8.47 -5.36
C VAL A 222 20.54 -7.25 -4.65
N ARG A 223 19.79 -6.68 -3.71
CA ARG A 223 20.21 -5.52 -2.90
C ARG A 223 20.76 -5.95 -1.55
N ILE A 224 21.82 -5.30 -1.09
CA ILE A 224 22.48 -5.56 0.21
C ILE A 224 22.58 -4.24 0.97
N THR A 225 22.37 -4.30 2.29
CA THR A 225 22.45 -3.13 3.17
C THR A 225 23.88 -2.70 3.42
N VAL A 226 24.21 -1.42 3.30
CA VAL A 226 25.56 -0.93 3.65
C VAL A 226 25.47 0.31 4.55
N GLN A 227 25.70 0.12 5.85
CA GLN A 227 25.63 1.20 6.85
C GLN A 227 26.95 1.94 7.08
N GLY A 228 28.08 1.28 6.88
CA GLY A 228 29.38 1.81 7.28
C GLY A 228 30.55 1.12 6.58
N LYS A 229 31.76 1.50 7.00
CA LYS A 229 33.02 1.00 6.41
C LYS A 229 33.27 -0.49 6.63
N ARG A 230 32.68 -1.10 7.67
CA ARG A 230 32.82 -2.55 7.96
C ARG A 230 32.02 -3.36 6.95
N GLU A 231 30.78 -2.93 6.71
CA GLU A 231 29.85 -3.51 5.76
C GLU A 231 30.40 -3.34 4.34
N ALA A 232 30.89 -2.15 3.96
CA ALA A 232 31.54 -1.95 2.65
C ALA A 232 32.82 -2.80 2.44
N THR A 233 33.61 -3.04 3.49
CA THR A 233 34.73 -3.98 3.42
C THR A 233 34.26 -5.44 3.25
N ALA A 234 33.10 -5.79 3.83
CA ALA A 234 32.49 -7.10 3.64
C ALA A 234 31.90 -7.27 2.23
N CYS A 235 31.33 -6.22 1.63
CA CYS A 235 30.81 -6.22 0.25
C CYS A 235 31.84 -6.70 -0.78
N LEU A 236 33.10 -6.26 -0.66
CA LEU A 236 34.20 -6.75 -1.52
C LEU A 236 34.35 -8.28 -1.41
N LYS A 237 34.42 -8.81 -0.18
CA LYS A 237 34.55 -10.25 0.07
C LYS A 237 33.34 -11.05 -0.40
N ILE A 238 32.13 -10.52 -0.21
CA ILE A 238 30.88 -11.11 -0.69
C ILE A 238 30.92 -11.23 -2.22
N ARG A 239 31.33 -10.16 -2.92
CA ARG A 239 31.43 -10.14 -4.38
C ARG A 239 32.46 -11.15 -4.90
N ASP A 240 33.64 -11.20 -4.29
CA ASP A 240 34.70 -12.15 -4.62
C ASP A 240 34.25 -13.60 -4.42
N ARG A 241 33.64 -13.91 -3.27
CA ARG A 241 33.14 -15.25 -2.93
C ARG A 241 32.05 -15.71 -3.90
N LEU A 242 31.08 -14.85 -4.22
CA LEU A 242 30.05 -15.17 -5.21
C LEU A 242 30.64 -15.46 -6.59
N PHE A 243 31.65 -14.70 -7.04
CA PHE A 243 32.32 -14.99 -8.31
C PHE A 243 33.12 -16.29 -8.30
N GLN A 244 33.78 -16.65 -7.19
CA GLN A 244 34.43 -17.97 -7.03
C GLN A 244 33.41 -19.10 -7.15
N ASP A 245 32.22 -18.92 -6.59
CA ASP A 245 31.11 -19.87 -6.66
C ASP A 245 30.30 -19.77 -7.97
N ARG A 246 30.74 -18.93 -8.92
CA ARG A 246 30.14 -18.67 -10.26
C ARG A 246 28.75 -18.03 -10.29
N TYR A 247 28.38 -17.33 -9.21
CA TYR A 247 27.23 -16.43 -9.19
C TYR A 247 27.65 -15.04 -9.65
N ASP A 248 27.05 -14.54 -10.73
CA ASP A 248 27.32 -13.22 -11.32
C ASP A 248 26.10 -12.29 -11.30
N THR A 249 25.09 -12.61 -10.49
CA THR A 249 23.93 -11.75 -10.21
C THR A 249 24.41 -10.37 -9.75
N PRO A 250 23.98 -9.27 -10.42
CA PRO A 250 24.36 -7.92 -10.04
C PRO A 250 23.88 -7.53 -8.64
N LEU A 251 24.76 -6.82 -7.91
CA LEU A 251 24.51 -6.39 -6.55
C LEU A 251 24.24 -4.89 -6.46
N VAL A 252 23.36 -4.51 -5.52
CA VAL A 252 23.01 -3.12 -5.23
C VAL A 252 23.39 -2.76 -3.81
N ALA A 253 24.20 -1.72 -3.62
CA ALA A 253 24.45 -1.17 -2.29
C ALA A 253 23.31 -0.25 -1.85
N ASP A 254 22.62 -0.57 -0.75
CA ASP A 254 21.67 0.34 -0.10
C ASP A 254 22.40 1.21 0.93
N ILE A 255 22.79 2.42 0.50
CA ILE A 255 23.56 3.38 1.30
C ILE A 255 22.64 4.39 1.97
N HIS A 256 22.90 4.65 3.25
CA HIS A 256 22.32 5.76 4.01
C HIS A 256 23.41 6.70 4.51
N PHE A 257 23.43 7.94 4.01
CA PHE A 257 24.26 9.07 4.47
C PHE A 257 25.71 8.74 4.88
N GLN A 258 26.52 8.22 3.95
CA GLN A 258 27.98 8.25 4.13
C GLN A 258 28.73 8.23 2.79
N PRO A 259 29.14 9.40 2.24
CA PRO A 259 29.80 9.49 0.93
C PRO A 259 31.04 8.60 0.80
N THR A 260 31.87 8.52 1.84
CA THR A 260 33.05 7.64 1.85
C THR A 260 32.70 6.16 1.66
N VAL A 261 31.56 5.71 2.19
CA VAL A 261 31.11 4.31 2.08
C VAL A 261 30.52 4.04 0.70
N ALA A 262 29.77 4.99 0.13
CA ALA A 262 29.32 4.94 -1.25
C ALA A 262 30.51 4.83 -2.22
N MET A 263 31.56 5.62 -1.99
CA MET A 263 32.80 5.57 -2.77
C MET A 263 33.51 4.22 -2.65
N MET A 264 33.56 3.61 -1.45
CA MET A 264 34.18 2.28 -1.26
C MET A 264 33.39 1.18 -1.97
N VAL A 265 32.06 1.16 -1.83
CA VAL A 265 31.24 0.06 -2.38
C VAL A 265 31.01 0.18 -3.89
N ALA A 266 31.21 1.36 -4.50
CA ALA A 266 31.23 1.53 -5.95
C ALA A 266 32.35 0.72 -6.64
N ASP A 267 33.43 0.38 -5.94
CA ASP A 267 34.43 -0.56 -6.44
C ASP A 267 33.89 -1.99 -6.45
N ALA A 268 33.07 -2.37 -5.47
CA ALA A 268 32.57 -3.72 -5.25
C ALA A 268 31.33 -4.08 -6.10
N PHE A 269 30.32 -3.22 -6.13
CA PHE A 269 28.97 -3.57 -6.61
C PHE A 269 28.57 -2.79 -7.87
N GLU A 270 27.68 -3.39 -8.66
CA GLU A 270 27.27 -2.90 -9.97
C GLU A 270 26.34 -1.68 -9.90
N LYS A 271 25.64 -1.47 -8.77
CA LYS A 271 24.68 -0.37 -8.60
C LYS A 271 24.69 0.22 -7.20
N ILE A 272 24.51 1.54 -7.10
CA ILE A 272 24.36 2.27 -5.83
C ILE A 272 22.92 2.77 -5.70
N ARG A 273 22.24 2.51 -4.58
CA ARG A 273 21.04 3.28 -4.20
C ARG A 273 21.47 4.45 -3.33
N ILE A 274 21.01 5.64 -3.71
CA ILE A 274 20.99 6.82 -2.83
C ILE A 274 19.56 7.14 -2.41
N ASN A 275 19.41 7.80 -1.26
CA ASN A 275 18.18 8.43 -0.84
C ASN A 275 18.45 9.93 -0.64
N PRO A 276 17.92 10.81 -1.52
CA PRO A 276 18.09 12.26 -1.43
C PRO A 276 17.86 12.87 -0.05
N GLY A 277 16.74 12.54 0.62
CA GLY A 277 16.39 13.16 1.90
C GLY A 277 17.37 12.80 3.02
N ASN A 278 17.77 11.53 3.09
CA ASN A 278 18.84 11.09 4.00
C ASN A 278 20.21 11.68 3.58
N PHE A 279 20.45 11.94 2.29
CA PHE A 279 21.70 12.54 1.79
C PHE A 279 21.84 14.02 2.18
N ALA A 280 20.73 14.71 2.46
CA ALA A 280 20.72 16.12 2.83
C ALA A 280 20.98 16.36 4.33
N ASP A 281 20.18 15.75 5.22
CA ASP A 281 20.12 16.16 6.63
C ASP A 281 20.91 15.23 7.59
N GLY A 282 21.37 14.08 7.09
CA GLY A 282 21.98 13.04 7.93
C GLY A 282 20.95 12.28 8.77
N ARG A 283 21.10 12.30 10.11
CA ARG A 283 20.07 11.74 11.00
C ARG A 283 19.01 12.81 11.24
N LYS A 284 17.77 12.54 10.82
CA LYS A 284 16.62 13.43 11.06
C LYS A 284 16.54 13.88 12.52
N SER A 285 16.77 15.17 12.76
CA SER A 285 16.17 15.88 13.87
C SER A 285 14.78 16.34 13.43
N PHE A 286 13.76 16.16 14.29
CA PHE A 286 12.42 16.70 14.05
C PHE A 286 12.34 18.19 14.43
N GLU A 287 13.41 18.95 14.15
CA GLU A 287 13.47 20.39 14.39
C GLU A 287 12.84 21.13 13.22
N GLU A 288 11.87 21.98 13.51
CA GLU A 288 11.11 22.73 12.52
C GLU A 288 11.93 23.93 12.03
N ILE A 289 12.67 23.74 10.93
CA ILE A 289 13.46 24.79 10.28
C ILE A 289 12.59 25.47 9.22
N ASN A 290 12.21 26.74 9.45
CA ASN A 290 11.47 27.54 8.47
C ASN A 290 12.40 28.10 7.39
N TYR A 291 12.21 27.66 6.15
CA TYR A 291 12.94 28.16 4.98
C TYR A 291 12.15 29.25 4.24
N ASP A 292 11.93 30.39 4.89
CA ASP A 292 11.19 31.53 4.31
C ASP A 292 11.95 32.25 3.16
N ASP A 293 13.25 31.96 2.96
CA ASP A 293 14.10 32.53 1.90
C ASP A 293 14.42 31.49 0.81
N PRO A 294 13.88 31.63 -0.42
CA PRO A 294 14.25 30.78 -1.56
C PRO A 294 15.76 30.78 -1.88
N ALA A 295 16.49 31.86 -1.56
CA ALA A 295 17.94 31.87 -1.72
C ALA A 295 18.66 31.01 -0.67
N GLN A 296 18.06 30.74 0.50
CA GLN A 296 18.59 29.78 1.48
C GLN A 296 18.41 28.35 0.98
N PHE A 297 17.23 28.03 0.45
CA PHE A 297 16.94 26.75 -0.19
C PHE A 297 17.95 26.43 -1.31
N ALA A 298 18.28 27.43 -2.13
CA ALA A 298 19.28 27.29 -3.20
C ALA A 298 20.73 27.13 -2.68
N ARG A 299 21.11 27.78 -1.57
CA ARG A 299 22.48 27.68 -1.02
C ARG A 299 22.83 26.28 -0.53
N GLU A 300 21.90 25.57 0.10
CA GLU A 300 22.15 24.22 0.62
C GLU A 300 22.33 23.19 -0.50
N ARG A 301 21.67 23.39 -1.64
CA ARG A 301 21.81 22.53 -2.83
C ARG A 301 23.25 22.41 -3.32
N GLU A 302 24.05 23.47 -3.19
CA GLU A 302 25.46 23.46 -3.62
C GLU A 302 26.34 22.58 -2.72
N SER A 303 26.09 22.55 -1.41
CA SER A 303 26.80 21.64 -0.48
C SER A 303 26.53 20.16 -0.80
N PHE A 304 25.29 19.83 -1.19
CA PHE A 304 24.96 18.49 -1.68
C PHE A 304 25.69 18.18 -2.99
N ARG A 305 25.82 19.15 -3.90
CA ARG A 305 26.59 19.01 -5.14
C ARG A 305 28.05 18.66 -4.86
N GLU A 306 28.75 19.43 -4.02
CA GLU A 306 30.15 19.17 -3.64
C GLU A 306 30.34 17.75 -3.06
N THR A 307 29.36 17.28 -2.29
CA THR A 307 29.41 15.98 -1.60
C THR A 307 29.00 14.81 -2.50
N PHE A 308 28.11 15.03 -3.47
CA PHE A 308 27.53 14.00 -4.33
C PHE A 308 28.30 13.80 -5.64
N MET A 309 28.79 14.87 -6.26
CA MET A 309 29.51 14.80 -7.55
C MET A 309 30.69 13.81 -7.58
N PRO A 310 31.53 13.67 -6.52
CA PRO A 310 32.60 12.66 -6.51
C PRO A 310 32.10 11.22 -6.68
N LEU A 311 30.90 10.91 -6.19
CA LEU A 311 30.24 9.61 -6.39
C LEU A 311 29.71 9.48 -7.81
N VAL A 312 29.11 10.52 -8.36
CA VAL A 312 28.62 10.55 -9.76
C VAL A 312 29.77 10.28 -10.73
N GLU A 313 30.88 11.01 -10.61
CA GLU A 313 32.07 10.82 -11.45
C GLU A 313 32.68 9.42 -11.30
N LYS A 314 32.74 8.89 -10.07
CA LYS A 314 33.23 7.52 -9.86
C LYS A 314 32.29 6.47 -10.47
N CYS A 315 30.97 6.63 -10.31
CA CYS A 315 29.99 5.74 -10.92
C CYS A 315 30.03 5.82 -12.45
N LYS A 316 30.23 7.02 -13.03
CA LYS A 316 30.45 7.23 -14.47
C LYS A 316 31.70 6.50 -14.97
N ALA A 317 32.84 6.73 -14.33
CA ALA A 317 34.13 6.13 -14.69
C ALA A 317 34.14 4.59 -14.58
N LEU A 318 33.42 4.03 -13.60
CA LEU A 318 33.31 2.58 -13.39
C LEU A 318 32.12 1.93 -14.11
N GLY A 319 31.32 2.69 -14.87
CA GLY A 319 30.10 2.18 -15.52
C GLY A 319 29.04 1.66 -14.54
N ARG A 320 29.05 2.07 -13.27
CA ARG A 320 28.06 1.64 -12.27
C ARG A 320 26.71 2.31 -12.53
N ALA A 321 25.63 1.63 -12.18
CA ALA A 321 24.30 2.22 -12.19
C ALA A 321 23.97 2.95 -10.88
N MET A 322 23.03 3.89 -10.92
CA MET A 322 22.51 4.54 -9.72
C MET A 322 20.97 4.45 -9.65
N ARG A 323 20.43 4.26 -8.43
CA ARG A 323 19.01 4.51 -8.14
C ARG A 323 18.90 5.75 -7.26
N ILE A 324 18.27 6.79 -7.81
CA ILE A 324 17.85 7.97 -7.07
C ILE A 324 16.46 7.64 -6.50
N GLY A 325 16.42 7.23 -5.22
CA GLY A 325 15.23 6.64 -4.63
C GLY A 325 14.73 7.35 -3.39
N THR A 326 13.68 8.15 -3.55
CA THR A 326 12.99 8.86 -2.47
C THR A 326 11.93 7.95 -1.84
N ASN A 327 11.92 7.86 -0.51
CA ASN A 327 10.77 7.33 0.23
C ASN A 327 10.01 8.50 0.88
N HIS A 328 8.68 8.41 0.93
CA HIS A 328 7.77 9.40 1.53
C HIS A 328 8.18 9.73 2.97
N GLY A 329 8.34 8.73 3.83
CA GLY A 329 8.80 8.93 5.21
C GLY A 329 10.21 9.53 5.37
N SER A 330 11.00 9.61 4.30
CA SER A 330 12.42 9.97 4.34
C SER A 330 12.76 11.35 3.75
N LEU A 331 11.78 12.16 3.34
CA LEU A 331 12.00 13.52 2.84
C LEU A 331 12.82 14.37 3.82
N SER A 332 13.69 15.24 3.30
CA SER A 332 14.50 16.15 4.11
C SER A 332 13.68 17.29 4.70
N ALA A 333 14.13 17.88 5.80
CA ALA A 333 13.51 19.03 6.47
C ALA A 333 13.32 20.20 5.50
N ARG A 334 14.30 20.47 4.63
CA ARG A 334 14.20 21.52 3.58
C ARG A 334 13.09 21.24 2.57
N ILE A 335 12.93 19.99 2.13
CA ILE A 335 11.86 19.60 1.19
C ILE A 335 10.49 19.60 1.90
N LEU A 336 10.41 19.09 3.12
CA LEU A 336 9.20 19.09 3.94
C LEU A 336 8.72 20.51 4.27
N SER A 337 9.64 21.44 4.56
CA SER A 337 9.31 22.85 4.83
C SER A 337 8.74 23.55 3.59
N TYR A 338 9.29 23.27 2.39
CA TYR A 338 8.92 23.99 1.17
C TYR A 338 7.74 23.35 0.40
N TYR A 339 7.65 22.01 0.37
CA TYR A 339 6.67 21.25 -0.42
C TYR A 339 5.71 20.40 0.44
N GLY A 340 5.90 20.33 1.75
CA GLY A 340 5.16 19.44 2.64
C GLY A 340 5.51 17.96 2.47
N ASP A 341 4.81 17.10 3.21
CA ASP A 341 4.93 15.63 3.18
C ASP A 341 4.15 15.05 1.97
N THR A 342 4.46 15.53 0.75
CA THR A 342 3.63 15.38 -0.46
C THR A 342 4.30 14.59 -1.60
N PRO A 343 3.52 14.03 -2.56
CA PRO A 343 4.07 13.48 -3.80
C PRO A 343 4.97 14.46 -4.56
N ARG A 344 4.65 15.77 -4.56
CA ARG A 344 5.51 16.79 -5.18
C ARG A 344 6.87 16.89 -4.48
N GLY A 345 6.90 16.92 -3.15
CA GLY A 345 8.13 16.89 -2.38
C GLY A 345 9.01 15.67 -2.72
N MET A 346 8.41 14.50 -2.92
CA MET A 346 9.14 13.29 -3.34
C MET A 346 9.81 13.44 -4.71
N VAL A 347 9.09 14.01 -5.68
CA VAL A 347 9.55 14.23 -7.06
C VAL A 347 10.68 15.26 -7.10
N GLU A 348 10.50 16.41 -6.44
CA GLU A 348 11.52 17.48 -6.37
C GLU A 348 12.81 16.99 -5.71
N SER A 349 12.69 16.27 -4.59
CA SER A 349 13.85 15.71 -3.89
C SER A 349 14.67 14.74 -4.78
N ALA A 350 14.02 14.01 -5.70
CA ALA A 350 14.73 13.17 -6.66
C ALA A 350 15.35 13.98 -7.81
N PHE A 351 14.66 14.99 -8.33
CA PHE A 351 15.18 15.80 -9.45
C PHE A 351 16.40 16.64 -9.07
N GLU A 352 16.49 17.13 -7.84
CA GLU A 352 17.67 17.89 -7.40
C GLU A 352 18.98 17.12 -7.61
N PHE A 353 18.97 15.81 -7.37
CA PHE A 353 20.09 14.90 -7.57
C PHE A 353 20.21 14.43 -9.02
N ALA A 354 19.10 14.24 -9.73
CA ALA A 354 19.11 13.85 -11.15
C ALA A 354 19.66 14.95 -12.06
N ASP A 355 19.39 16.22 -11.75
CA ASP A 355 20.02 17.38 -12.40
C ASP A 355 21.54 17.31 -12.26
N MET A 356 22.06 17.05 -11.06
CA MET A 356 23.51 16.92 -10.82
C MET A 356 24.12 15.78 -11.64
N CYS A 357 23.43 14.63 -11.72
CA CYS A 357 23.84 13.54 -12.61
C CYS A 357 23.89 13.96 -14.08
N ARG A 358 22.92 14.76 -14.55
CA ARG A 358 22.85 15.23 -15.94
C ARG A 358 23.87 16.30 -16.27
N ASP A 359 24.16 17.21 -15.33
CA ASP A 359 25.25 18.18 -15.46
C ASP A 359 26.61 17.49 -15.61
N ALA A 360 26.77 16.31 -14.99
CA ALA A 360 27.93 15.44 -15.13
C ALA A 360 27.91 14.58 -16.41
N ASP A 361 26.87 14.67 -17.26
CA ASP A 361 26.63 13.74 -18.38
C ASP A 361 26.64 12.26 -17.92
N TYR A 362 26.14 12.00 -16.71
CA TYR A 362 25.96 10.65 -16.16
C TYR A 362 24.51 10.21 -16.33
N HIS A 363 24.30 9.26 -17.24
CA HIS A 363 22.96 8.82 -17.64
C HIS A 363 22.59 7.39 -17.22
N ASN A 364 23.49 6.65 -16.55
CA ASN A 364 23.25 5.27 -16.11
C ASN A 364 22.46 5.21 -14.78
N PHE A 365 21.33 5.93 -14.70
CA PHE A 365 20.52 6.00 -13.47
C PHE A 365 19.02 5.80 -13.70
N LEU A 366 18.32 5.44 -12.63
CA LEU A 366 16.87 5.25 -12.58
C LEU A 366 16.25 5.89 -11.34
N PHE A 367 14.93 6.06 -11.34
CA PHE A 367 14.18 6.61 -10.22
C PHE A 367 13.38 5.56 -9.42
N SER A 368 13.06 5.86 -8.16
CA SER A 368 11.96 5.20 -7.43
C SER A 368 11.30 6.16 -6.45
N MET A 369 9.97 6.13 -6.40
CA MET A 369 9.12 6.83 -5.43
C MET A 369 8.43 5.80 -4.54
N LYS A 370 8.83 5.67 -3.28
CA LYS A 370 8.26 4.65 -2.37
C LYS A 370 7.40 5.28 -1.28
N ALA A 371 6.23 4.69 -1.04
CA ALA A 371 5.37 4.96 0.11
C ALA A 371 4.76 3.64 0.59
N SER A 372 4.30 3.60 1.84
CA SER A 372 3.54 2.47 2.41
C SER A 372 2.05 2.54 2.07
N ASN A 373 1.56 3.75 1.79
CA ASN A 373 0.26 3.99 1.20
C ASN A 373 0.32 3.86 -0.34
N PRO A 374 -0.38 2.89 -0.96
CA PRO A 374 -0.36 2.71 -2.41
C PRO A 374 -0.85 3.93 -3.20
N LEU A 375 -1.76 4.73 -2.64
CA LEU A 375 -2.32 5.92 -3.31
C LEU A 375 -1.21 6.96 -3.54
N VAL A 376 -0.49 7.30 -2.46
CA VAL A 376 0.65 8.25 -2.48
C VAL A 376 1.76 7.75 -3.42
N MET A 377 2.04 6.44 -3.40
CA MET A 377 3.00 5.83 -4.32
C MET A 377 2.60 6.03 -5.78
N VAL A 378 1.37 5.67 -6.15
CA VAL A 378 0.89 5.75 -7.55
C VAL A 378 0.92 7.19 -8.05
N GLN A 379 0.43 8.15 -7.26
CA GLN A 379 0.49 9.57 -7.59
C GLN A 379 1.93 10.06 -7.80
N ALA A 380 2.86 9.70 -6.91
CA ALA A 380 4.25 10.12 -7.03
C ALA A 380 4.95 9.59 -8.29
N TYR A 381 4.65 8.36 -8.76
CA TYR A 381 5.16 7.87 -10.04
C TYR A 381 4.51 8.53 -11.26
N ARG A 382 3.20 8.82 -11.23
CA ARG A 382 2.52 9.51 -12.33
C ARG A 382 3.07 10.94 -12.48
N LEU A 383 3.17 11.69 -11.38
CA LEU A 383 3.74 13.04 -11.36
C LEU A 383 5.23 13.04 -11.79
N LEU A 384 6.02 12.06 -11.34
CA LEU A 384 7.40 11.89 -11.81
C LEU A 384 7.46 11.64 -13.34
N SER A 385 6.56 10.82 -13.87
CA SER A 385 6.50 10.48 -15.30
C SER A 385 6.12 11.70 -16.14
N GLU A 386 5.10 12.46 -15.72
CA GLU A 386 4.66 13.72 -16.31
C GLU A 386 5.79 14.76 -16.36
N GLU A 387 6.46 15.01 -15.23
CA GLU A 387 7.59 15.92 -15.16
C GLU A 387 8.78 15.46 -16.01
N MET A 388 9.01 14.14 -16.12
CA MET A 388 9.98 13.61 -17.06
C MET A 388 9.58 13.91 -18.51
N TYR A 389 8.32 13.72 -18.93
CA TYR A 389 7.88 14.12 -20.27
C TYR A 389 8.05 15.62 -20.51
N ALA A 390 7.66 16.46 -19.55
CA ALA A 390 7.82 17.92 -19.63
C ALA A 390 9.29 18.36 -19.78
N LYS A 391 10.24 17.61 -19.22
CA LYS A 391 11.68 17.83 -19.35
C LYS A 391 12.32 17.12 -20.56
N GLY A 392 11.56 16.31 -21.31
CA GLY A 392 12.09 15.47 -22.40
C GLY A 392 13.01 14.34 -21.91
N TRP A 393 12.68 13.75 -20.75
CA TRP A 393 13.46 12.69 -20.09
C TRP A 393 12.73 11.35 -20.15
N ASP A 394 13.53 10.28 -20.21
CA ASP A 394 13.17 8.91 -20.55
C ASP A 394 13.81 7.91 -19.57
N TYR A 395 14.07 8.30 -18.33
CA TYR A 395 14.74 7.42 -17.36
C TYR A 395 13.83 6.26 -16.90
N PRO A 396 14.41 5.08 -16.60
CA PRO A 396 13.66 3.94 -16.07
C PRO A 396 13.09 4.14 -14.66
N LEU A 397 12.07 3.35 -14.34
CA LEU A 397 11.37 3.35 -13.06
C LEU A 397 11.54 2.02 -12.31
N HIS A 398 12.05 2.08 -11.08
CA HIS A 398 12.02 0.97 -10.12
C HIS A 398 10.77 1.08 -9.24
N LEU A 399 9.79 0.19 -9.44
CA LEU A 399 8.54 0.18 -8.68
C LEU A 399 8.66 -0.63 -7.38
N GLY A 400 7.82 -0.29 -6.40
CA GLY A 400 7.51 -1.16 -5.29
C GLY A 400 7.04 -0.41 -4.06
N VAL A 401 5.94 -0.87 -3.46
CA VAL A 401 5.47 -0.41 -2.15
C VAL A 401 6.57 -0.66 -1.10
N THR A 402 6.64 0.18 -0.06
CA THR A 402 7.52 -0.03 1.09
C THR A 402 6.67 -0.38 2.31
N GLU A 403 7.23 -1.16 3.24
CA GLU A 403 6.59 -1.58 4.49
C GLU A 403 5.19 -2.19 4.26
N ALA A 404 5.06 -3.04 3.24
CA ALA A 404 3.78 -3.53 2.76
C ALA A 404 3.08 -4.48 3.74
N GLY A 405 3.81 -5.08 4.69
CA GLY A 405 3.29 -6.12 5.58
C GLY A 405 3.86 -7.51 5.29
N GLU A 406 3.08 -8.52 5.65
CA GLU A 406 3.36 -9.95 5.49
C GLU A 406 2.19 -10.63 4.76
N GLY A 407 2.41 -11.83 4.24
CA GLY A 407 1.36 -12.72 3.76
C GLY A 407 0.48 -12.10 2.66
N GLU A 408 -0.83 -12.28 2.79
CA GLU A 408 -1.82 -11.83 1.81
C GLU A 408 -2.00 -10.30 1.84
N ASP A 409 -1.95 -9.65 3.00
CA ASP A 409 -2.06 -8.19 3.13
C ASP A 409 -0.89 -7.49 2.42
N GLY A 410 0.34 -8.00 2.59
CA GLY A 410 1.55 -7.48 1.94
C GLY A 410 1.55 -7.67 0.42
N ARG A 411 1.06 -8.82 -0.05
CA ARG A 411 0.85 -9.11 -1.48
C ARG A 411 -0.24 -8.20 -2.07
N MET A 412 -1.36 -8.01 -1.35
CA MET A 412 -2.46 -7.14 -1.76
C MET A 412 -2.01 -5.67 -1.90
N LYS A 413 -1.40 -5.08 -0.86
CA LYS A 413 -0.88 -3.69 -0.92
C LYS A 413 0.14 -3.52 -2.06
N SER A 414 1.03 -4.49 -2.24
CA SER A 414 2.02 -4.48 -3.33
C SER A 414 1.36 -4.56 -4.71
N ALA A 415 0.34 -5.40 -4.89
CA ALA A 415 -0.40 -5.55 -6.14
C ALA A 415 -1.21 -4.30 -6.50
N ILE A 416 -1.82 -3.63 -5.51
CA ILE A 416 -2.49 -2.33 -5.70
C ILE A 416 -1.50 -1.32 -6.26
N GLY A 417 -0.38 -1.08 -5.57
CA GLY A 417 0.57 -0.02 -5.95
C GLY A 417 1.37 -0.32 -7.22
N ILE A 418 1.91 -1.53 -7.37
CA ILE A 418 2.71 -1.93 -8.53
C ILE A 418 1.79 -2.19 -9.73
N GLY A 419 0.68 -2.91 -9.53
CA GLY A 419 -0.24 -3.29 -10.60
C GLY A 419 -0.89 -2.09 -11.29
N ALA A 420 -1.33 -1.08 -10.53
CA ALA A 420 -1.88 0.15 -11.10
C ALA A 420 -0.92 0.82 -12.09
N LEU A 421 0.36 0.92 -11.73
CA LEU A 421 1.41 1.52 -12.56
C LEU A 421 1.75 0.65 -13.77
N LEU A 422 1.79 -0.67 -13.61
CA LEU A 422 2.00 -1.60 -14.73
C LEU A 422 0.85 -1.57 -15.75
N MET A 423 -0.39 -1.38 -15.30
CA MET A 423 -1.56 -1.19 -16.17
C MET A 423 -1.52 0.15 -16.91
N ASP A 424 -0.97 1.20 -16.28
CA ASP A 424 -0.61 2.47 -16.93
C ASP A 424 0.66 2.36 -17.82
N GLY A 425 1.29 1.19 -17.90
CA GLY A 425 2.51 0.97 -18.70
C GLY A 425 3.80 1.56 -18.11
N LEU A 426 3.78 1.97 -16.86
CA LEU A 426 4.94 2.48 -16.12
C LEU A 426 5.67 1.36 -15.40
N GLY A 427 7.00 1.32 -15.51
CA GLY A 427 7.85 0.37 -14.79
C GLY A 427 8.89 -0.31 -15.68
N ASP A 428 10.08 -0.51 -15.11
CA ASP A 428 11.21 -1.18 -15.78
C ASP A 428 11.91 -2.21 -14.89
N THR A 429 11.76 -2.09 -13.58
CA THR A 429 12.22 -3.06 -12.59
C THR A 429 11.34 -2.97 -11.34
N ILE A 430 11.17 -4.06 -10.61
CA ILE A 430 10.20 -4.15 -9.51
C ILE A 430 10.81 -4.79 -8.26
N ARG A 431 10.28 -4.43 -7.08
CA ARG A 431 10.42 -5.20 -5.83
C ARG A 431 9.13 -5.13 -5.01
N VAL A 432 8.46 -6.28 -4.87
CA VAL A 432 7.48 -6.55 -3.81
C VAL A 432 8.26 -6.63 -2.50
N SER A 433 7.87 -5.85 -1.48
CA SER A 433 8.64 -5.73 -0.23
C SER A 433 7.88 -6.36 0.93
N LEU A 434 8.17 -7.62 1.26
CA LEU A 434 7.44 -8.43 2.24
C LEU A 434 8.25 -8.62 3.53
N THR A 435 7.55 -8.79 4.66
CA THR A 435 8.13 -9.19 5.95
C THR A 435 8.33 -10.71 5.99
N GLU A 436 9.03 -11.23 4.99
CA GLU A 436 9.26 -12.67 4.74
C GLU A 436 10.74 -12.86 4.34
N ASP A 437 11.20 -14.10 4.20
CA ASP A 437 12.52 -14.35 3.62
C ASP A 437 12.59 -13.88 2.15
N PRO A 438 13.71 -13.28 1.72
CA PRO A 438 13.77 -12.49 0.48
C PRO A 438 13.57 -13.29 -0.81
N GLU A 439 13.89 -14.59 -0.81
CA GLU A 439 13.54 -15.49 -1.90
C GLU A 439 12.02 -15.53 -2.19
N PHE A 440 11.17 -15.37 -1.17
CA PHE A 440 9.71 -15.36 -1.33
C PHE A 440 9.17 -14.04 -1.91
N GLU A 441 9.95 -12.96 -1.97
CA GLU A 441 9.57 -11.75 -2.72
C GLU A 441 9.51 -12.00 -4.24
N ILE A 442 10.25 -13.00 -4.76
CA ILE A 442 10.45 -13.19 -6.20
C ILE A 442 9.21 -13.77 -6.92
N VAL A 443 8.45 -14.65 -6.27
CA VAL A 443 7.22 -15.23 -6.86
C VAL A 443 6.16 -14.17 -7.15
N PRO A 444 5.70 -13.34 -6.18
CA PRO A 444 4.75 -12.27 -6.45
C PRO A 444 5.34 -11.15 -7.33
N CYS A 445 6.66 -10.91 -7.32
CA CYS A 445 7.30 -10.07 -8.34
C CYS A 445 7.08 -10.65 -9.75
N GLY A 446 7.41 -11.92 -9.96
CA GLY A 446 7.26 -12.60 -11.24
C GLY A 446 5.83 -12.57 -11.76
N ALA A 447 4.85 -12.83 -10.90
CA ALA A 447 3.43 -12.79 -11.24
C ALA A 447 2.97 -11.38 -11.66
N LEU A 448 3.34 -10.32 -10.93
CA LEU A 448 3.01 -8.93 -11.30
C LEU A 448 3.72 -8.50 -12.60
N ALA A 449 4.99 -8.85 -12.78
CA ALA A 449 5.73 -8.58 -14.01
C ALA A 449 5.10 -9.30 -15.22
N ALA A 450 4.67 -10.56 -15.06
CA ALA A 450 3.98 -11.32 -16.09
C ALA A 450 2.61 -10.70 -16.43
N LEU A 451 1.84 -10.25 -15.42
CA LEU A 451 0.56 -9.57 -15.64
C LEU A 451 0.73 -8.28 -16.47
N GLY A 452 1.69 -7.42 -16.10
CA GLY A 452 2.00 -6.20 -16.86
C GLY A 452 2.50 -6.48 -18.28
N SER A 453 3.40 -7.46 -18.44
CA SER A 453 3.92 -7.86 -19.75
C SER A 453 2.84 -8.47 -20.65
N ARG A 454 1.92 -9.26 -20.08
CA ARG A 454 0.75 -9.81 -20.78
C ARG A 454 -0.17 -8.68 -21.25
N ALA A 455 -0.51 -7.75 -20.37
CA ALA A 455 -1.37 -6.60 -20.71
C ALA A 455 -0.80 -5.76 -21.86
N GLN A 456 0.52 -5.55 -21.89
CA GLN A 456 1.21 -4.86 -23.00
C GLN A 456 1.20 -5.68 -24.30
N THR A 457 1.54 -6.97 -24.22
CA THR A 457 1.67 -7.86 -25.40
C THR A 457 0.32 -8.13 -26.07
N GLU A 458 -0.71 -8.39 -25.26
CA GLU A 458 -2.10 -8.57 -25.68
C GLU A 458 -2.82 -7.23 -25.94
N ARG A 459 -2.13 -6.10 -25.74
CA ARG A 459 -2.62 -4.73 -25.98
C ARG A 459 -3.94 -4.40 -25.28
N TRP A 460 -4.08 -4.86 -24.04
CA TRP A 460 -5.25 -4.65 -23.19
C TRP A 460 -5.70 -3.19 -23.20
N GLY A 461 -6.89 -2.93 -23.73
CA GLY A 461 -7.46 -1.60 -23.85
C GLY A 461 -8.94 -1.61 -24.22
N VAL A 462 -9.46 -0.44 -24.57
CA VAL A 462 -10.75 -0.21 -25.21
C VAL A 462 -10.58 0.84 -26.33
N GLU A 463 -11.66 1.16 -27.04
CA GLU A 463 -11.66 2.27 -27.99
C GLU A 463 -11.25 3.60 -27.32
N PRO A 464 -10.56 4.51 -28.04
CA PRO A 464 -10.09 5.78 -27.48
C PRO A 464 -11.23 6.62 -26.88
N PHE A 465 -11.00 7.15 -25.68
CA PHE A 465 -11.89 8.08 -25.00
C PHE A 465 -11.08 9.21 -24.33
N GLU A 466 -11.71 10.36 -24.11
CA GLU A 466 -11.13 11.47 -23.33
C GLU A 466 -11.33 11.22 -21.83
N GLU A 467 -10.41 11.67 -20.99
CA GLU A 467 -10.49 11.51 -19.54
C GLU A 467 -10.07 12.79 -18.83
N HIS A 468 -10.76 13.11 -17.73
CA HIS A 468 -10.61 14.38 -17.00
C HIS A 468 -10.20 14.16 -15.54
N ARG A 469 -9.30 13.21 -15.28
CA ARG A 469 -8.80 12.95 -13.93
C ARG A 469 -7.63 13.86 -13.59
N ASP A 470 -7.76 14.58 -12.49
CA ASP A 470 -6.62 15.13 -11.78
C ASP A 470 -5.80 13.97 -11.19
N THR A 471 -4.54 13.83 -11.62
CA THR A 471 -3.59 12.82 -11.12
C THR A 471 -2.74 13.32 -9.95
N HIS A 472 -2.82 14.61 -9.62
CA HIS A 472 -2.09 15.28 -8.53
C HIS A 472 -2.92 15.30 -7.24
N LEU A 473 -4.25 15.37 -7.36
CA LEU A 473 -5.18 15.31 -6.23
C LEU A 473 -5.82 13.92 -6.07
N PHE A 474 -6.14 13.53 -4.83
CA PHE A 474 -6.98 12.35 -4.57
C PHE A 474 -8.41 12.79 -4.26
N ASN A 475 -9.29 12.68 -5.25
CA ASN A 475 -10.72 12.88 -5.09
C ASN A 475 -11.45 11.55 -5.33
N ARG A 476 -11.87 10.87 -4.25
CA ARG A 476 -12.73 9.69 -4.37
C ARG A 476 -14.11 10.12 -4.84
N ARG A 477 -14.61 9.51 -5.93
CA ARG A 477 -16.03 9.57 -6.27
C ARG A 477 -16.81 8.83 -5.18
N VAL A 478 -17.78 9.51 -4.59
CA VAL A 478 -18.71 8.92 -3.63
C VAL A 478 -20.05 8.74 -4.32
N GLY A 479 -20.51 7.49 -4.44
CA GLY A 479 -21.86 7.21 -4.91
C GLY A 479 -22.94 7.66 -3.91
N GLU A 480 -24.10 8.04 -4.40
CA GLU A 480 -25.28 8.32 -3.59
C GLU A 480 -25.83 7.00 -3.02
N LEU A 481 -25.71 6.82 -1.71
CA LEU A 481 -26.12 5.59 -1.04
C LEU A 481 -27.64 5.40 -1.08
N PRO A 482 -28.15 4.15 -1.15
CA PRO A 482 -29.58 3.89 -1.19
C PRO A 482 -30.34 4.53 -0.02
N GLY A 483 -31.37 5.29 -0.36
CA GLY A 483 -32.42 5.69 0.57
C GLY A 483 -33.46 4.59 0.77
N GLN A 484 -34.21 4.72 1.87
CA GLN A 484 -35.47 4.00 2.07
C GLN A 484 -36.53 4.59 1.12
N LYS A 485 -37.27 3.75 0.41
CA LYS A 485 -38.39 4.12 -0.45
C LYS A 485 -39.72 3.72 0.20
N GLU A 486 -40.81 4.34 -0.23
CA GLU A 486 -42.15 3.93 0.16
C GLU A 486 -42.46 2.53 -0.40
N GLY A 487 -43.05 1.67 0.43
CA GLY A 487 -43.31 0.25 0.10
C GLY A 487 -42.21 -0.73 0.51
N ASP A 488 -41.04 -0.26 0.96
CA ASP A 488 -39.99 -1.13 1.51
C ASP A 488 -40.43 -1.81 2.81
N VAL A 489 -40.31 -3.14 2.87
CA VAL A 489 -40.53 -3.92 4.10
C VAL A 489 -39.27 -3.97 4.97
N LEU A 490 -38.09 -3.94 4.35
CA LEU A 490 -36.77 -4.04 5.01
C LEU A 490 -36.01 -2.72 4.94
N ASP A 491 -34.99 -2.54 5.78
CA ASP A 491 -34.10 -1.37 5.72
C ASP A 491 -33.11 -1.47 4.54
N MET A 492 -33.49 -0.89 3.40
CA MET A 492 -32.73 -0.96 2.15
C MET A 492 -31.49 -0.04 2.14
N ARG A 493 -31.27 0.76 3.18
CA ARG A 493 -30.06 1.60 3.30
C ARG A 493 -28.80 0.77 3.54
N SER A 494 -28.96 -0.46 4.06
CA SER A 494 -27.86 -1.35 4.43
C SER A 494 -27.32 -2.23 3.29
N ILE A 495 -27.87 -2.12 2.07
CA ILE A 495 -27.37 -2.80 0.85
C ILE A 495 -25.89 -2.47 0.58
N LEU A 496 -25.51 -1.21 0.82
CA LEU A 496 -24.16 -0.69 0.58
C LEU A 496 -23.61 0.00 1.83
N HIS A 497 -22.29 0.00 1.95
CA HIS A 497 -21.57 0.67 3.03
C HIS A 497 -20.79 1.87 2.49
N ARG A 498 -20.96 3.04 3.13
CA ARG A 498 -20.35 4.33 2.71
C ARG A 498 -18.82 4.24 2.49
N ASP A 499 -18.14 3.51 3.37
CA ASP A 499 -16.68 3.39 3.38
C ASP A 499 -16.18 2.31 2.39
N GLY A 500 -17.09 1.61 1.70
CA GLY A 500 -16.76 0.54 0.74
C GLY A 500 -17.54 -0.73 1.05
N SER A 501 -18.28 -1.22 0.06
CA SER A 501 -19.15 -2.40 0.19
C SER A 501 -18.44 -3.70 -0.19
N VAL A 502 -18.72 -4.79 0.54
CA VAL A 502 -18.36 -6.16 0.12
C VAL A 502 -19.63 -6.91 -0.22
N ILE A 503 -19.73 -7.40 -1.45
CA ILE A 503 -20.78 -8.33 -1.88
C ILE A 503 -20.17 -9.73 -2.02
N SER A 504 -20.82 -10.74 -1.45
CA SER A 504 -20.36 -12.13 -1.50
C SER A 504 -21.16 -12.96 -2.49
N SER A 505 -20.48 -13.70 -3.38
CA SER A 505 -21.10 -14.60 -4.36
C SER A 505 -21.35 -15.99 -3.75
N LEU A 506 -22.59 -16.48 -3.76
CA LEU A 506 -23.03 -17.75 -3.16
C LEU A 506 -23.65 -18.69 -4.22
N SER A 507 -23.56 -20.01 -4.02
CA SER A 507 -24.43 -21.01 -4.67
C SER A 507 -25.46 -21.57 -3.70
N LEU A 508 -26.38 -22.39 -4.21
CA LEU A 508 -27.32 -23.16 -3.37
C LEU A 508 -26.62 -24.17 -2.44
N GLU A 509 -25.39 -24.58 -2.76
CA GLU A 509 -24.62 -25.49 -1.89
C GLU A 509 -24.23 -24.82 -0.56
N ASP A 510 -23.83 -23.54 -0.60
CA ASP A 510 -23.54 -22.75 0.61
C ASP A 510 -24.78 -22.70 1.54
N LEU A 511 -25.97 -22.56 0.96
CA LEU A 511 -27.23 -22.46 1.71
C LEU A 511 -27.68 -23.78 2.38
N ARG A 512 -27.05 -24.92 2.07
CA ARG A 512 -27.32 -26.21 2.75
C ARG A 512 -26.89 -26.21 4.21
N THR A 513 -25.92 -25.38 4.60
CA THR A 513 -25.45 -25.24 5.98
C THR A 513 -25.53 -23.78 6.44
N PRO A 514 -26.74 -23.24 6.71
CA PRO A 514 -26.95 -21.81 6.93
C PRO A 514 -26.04 -21.18 7.97
N GLU A 515 -25.81 -21.84 9.11
CA GLU A 515 -24.98 -21.34 10.21
C GLU A 515 -23.50 -21.21 9.82
N THR A 516 -22.98 -22.17 9.06
CA THR A 516 -21.63 -22.10 8.49
C THR A 516 -21.55 -20.97 7.46
N THR A 517 -22.56 -20.82 6.61
CA THR A 517 -22.64 -19.71 5.65
C THR A 517 -22.74 -18.35 6.32
N TYR A 518 -23.46 -18.20 7.45
CA TYR A 518 -23.48 -16.96 8.22
C TYR A 518 -22.09 -16.60 8.78
N ARG A 519 -21.38 -17.58 9.36
CA ARG A 519 -19.98 -17.41 9.82
C ARG A 519 -19.03 -17.09 8.66
N ASN A 520 -19.22 -17.73 7.50
CA ASN A 520 -18.44 -17.47 6.28
C ASN A 520 -18.79 -16.15 5.60
N LEU A 521 -19.97 -15.59 5.86
CA LEU A 521 -20.35 -14.21 5.56
C LEU A 521 -19.88 -13.20 6.61
N GLY A 522 -19.30 -13.66 7.72
CA GLY A 522 -18.79 -12.81 8.80
C GLY A 522 -19.87 -12.28 9.73
N CYS A 523 -21.05 -12.90 9.76
CA CYS A 523 -22.08 -12.59 10.75
C CYS A 523 -21.64 -13.10 12.13
N LYS A 524 -22.03 -12.38 13.18
CA LYS A 524 -22.07 -12.93 14.54
C LYS A 524 -23.25 -13.87 14.65
N MET A 525 -23.12 -14.91 15.46
CA MET A 525 -24.23 -15.79 15.78
C MET A 525 -24.76 -15.43 17.17
N ALA A 526 -26.07 -15.58 17.38
CA ALA A 526 -26.64 -15.71 18.71
C ALA A 526 -27.93 -16.53 18.58
N VAL A 527 -28.04 -17.63 19.35
CA VAL A 527 -29.21 -18.54 19.34
C VAL A 527 -29.61 -18.99 17.91
N GLY A 528 -28.61 -19.31 17.07
CA GLY A 528 -28.83 -19.76 15.68
C GLY A 528 -29.30 -18.68 14.70
N MET A 529 -29.34 -17.41 15.11
CA MET A 529 -29.64 -16.26 14.25
C MET A 529 -28.35 -15.49 13.89
N PRO A 530 -28.18 -15.05 12.63
CA PRO A 530 -27.08 -14.18 12.23
C PRO A 530 -27.31 -12.74 12.70
N PHE A 531 -26.24 -12.00 12.94
CA PHE A 531 -26.24 -10.55 13.20
C PHE A 531 -25.08 -9.88 12.44
N LYS A 532 -25.33 -8.70 11.87
CA LYS A 532 -24.32 -7.94 11.13
C LYS A 532 -23.28 -7.33 12.09
N ASP A 533 -22.01 -7.49 11.73
CA ASP A 533 -20.82 -6.96 12.38
C ASP A 533 -19.95 -6.21 11.36
N ILE A 534 -18.88 -5.55 11.82
CA ILE A 534 -18.01 -4.74 10.95
C ILE A 534 -17.40 -5.51 9.77
N ALA A 535 -17.12 -6.81 9.96
CA ALA A 535 -16.53 -7.71 8.99
C ALA A 535 -17.55 -8.62 8.27
N THR A 536 -18.86 -8.35 8.42
CA THR A 536 -19.91 -9.02 7.66
C THR A 536 -20.03 -8.42 6.25
N SER A 537 -20.26 -9.26 5.24
CA SER A 537 -20.61 -8.80 3.89
C SER A 537 -21.88 -7.93 3.90
N ASP A 538 -21.94 -6.90 3.08
CA ASP A 538 -23.05 -5.94 3.12
C ASP A 538 -24.28 -6.44 2.35
N SER A 539 -24.04 -7.21 1.29
CA SER A 539 -25.04 -7.93 0.52
C SER A 539 -24.45 -9.26 0.01
N ILE A 540 -25.30 -10.12 -0.53
CA ILE A 540 -24.91 -11.35 -1.26
C ILE A 540 -25.44 -11.31 -2.69
N PHE A 541 -24.75 -11.98 -3.60
CA PHE A 541 -25.21 -12.28 -4.95
C PHE A 541 -25.42 -13.78 -5.08
N LEU A 542 -26.63 -14.20 -5.49
CA LEU A 542 -26.95 -15.60 -5.72
C LEU A 542 -26.66 -16.01 -7.16
N ARG A 543 -25.83 -17.03 -7.33
CA ARG A 543 -25.56 -17.67 -8.64
C ARG A 543 -26.77 -18.45 -9.15
N GLU A 544 -27.48 -19.13 -8.26
CA GLU A 544 -28.81 -19.70 -8.53
C GLU A 544 -29.81 -19.29 -7.42
N VAL A 545 -31.07 -19.07 -7.80
CA VAL A 545 -32.15 -18.74 -6.85
C VAL A 545 -32.83 -20.04 -6.38
N PRO A 546 -33.05 -20.26 -5.07
CA PRO A 546 -33.68 -21.48 -4.58
C PRO A 546 -35.13 -21.61 -5.03
N ALA A 547 -35.56 -22.83 -5.34
CA ALA A 547 -36.93 -23.16 -5.70
C ALA A 547 -37.94 -22.74 -4.61
N GLU A 548 -39.20 -22.53 -4.98
CA GLU A 548 -40.24 -22.03 -4.05
C GLU A 548 -40.50 -22.96 -2.86
N ASP A 549 -40.30 -24.26 -3.05
CA ASP A 549 -40.45 -25.31 -2.05
C ASP A 549 -39.20 -25.55 -1.18
N ASP A 550 -38.04 -24.95 -1.51
CA ASP A 550 -36.85 -24.96 -0.65
C ASP A 550 -37.00 -23.98 0.53
N ALA A 551 -37.82 -24.41 1.48
CA ALA A 551 -38.11 -23.68 2.71
C ALA A 551 -36.88 -23.51 3.63
N GLN A 552 -35.80 -24.27 3.43
CA GLN A 552 -34.58 -24.13 4.22
C GLN A 552 -33.73 -22.99 3.67
N ALA A 553 -33.37 -23.03 2.38
CA ALA A 553 -32.58 -21.98 1.74
C ALA A 553 -33.31 -20.63 1.79
N ARG A 554 -34.61 -20.60 1.50
CA ARG A 554 -35.42 -19.37 1.56
C ARG A 554 -35.50 -18.77 2.97
N ARG A 555 -35.59 -19.60 4.01
CA ARG A 555 -35.52 -19.13 5.41
C ARG A 555 -34.14 -18.59 5.76
N ALA A 556 -33.08 -19.20 5.24
CA ALA A 556 -31.71 -18.72 5.48
C ALA A 556 -31.47 -17.33 4.86
N LEU A 557 -31.90 -17.15 3.60
CA LEU A 557 -31.87 -15.86 2.92
C LEU A 557 -32.70 -14.80 3.64
N ARG A 558 -33.91 -15.17 4.12
CA ARG A 558 -34.77 -14.26 4.88
C ARG A 558 -34.10 -13.75 6.17
N ARG A 559 -33.41 -14.63 6.90
CA ARG A 559 -32.67 -14.26 8.12
C ARG A 559 -31.54 -13.27 7.84
N LEU A 560 -30.84 -13.42 6.72
CA LEU A 560 -29.80 -12.47 6.27
C LEU A 560 -30.40 -11.10 5.91
N GLN A 561 -31.48 -11.10 5.13
CA GLN A 561 -32.24 -9.91 4.77
C GLN A 561 -32.72 -9.12 6.01
N GLU A 562 -33.24 -9.81 7.02
CA GLU A 562 -33.75 -9.21 8.27
C GLU A 562 -32.66 -8.56 9.13
N VAL A 563 -31.38 -8.92 8.95
CA VAL A 563 -30.23 -8.26 9.61
C VAL A 563 -29.43 -7.35 8.69
N GLY A 564 -30.00 -6.96 7.55
CA GLY A 564 -29.41 -5.99 6.64
C GLY A 564 -28.27 -6.54 5.77
N VAL A 565 -28.30 -7.84 5.46
CA VAL A 565 -27.49 -8.46 4.40
C VAL A 565 -28.44 -8.80 3.24
N HIS A 566 -28.46 -7.92 2.24
CA HIS A 566 -29.46 -7.98 1.17
C HIS A 566 -29.12 -8.97 0.07
N VAL A 567 -30.11 -9.41 -0.69
CA VAL A 567 -29.97 -10.45 -1.70
C VAL A 567 -30.10 -9.87 -3.10
N LEU A 568 -29.02 -9.96 -3.88
CA LEU A 568 -29.00 -9.69 -5.32
C LEU A 568 -29.11 -11.02 -6.07
N ALA A 569 -29.85 -11.03 -7.19
CA ALA A 569 -29.88 -12.16 -8.13
C ALA A 569 -30.27 -11.68 -9.53
N GLU A 570 -29.97 -12.46 -10.56
CA GLU A 570 -30.35 -12.13 -11.94
C GLU A 570 -31.87 -12.01 -12.09
N ALA A 571 -32.33 -10.98 -12.81
CA ALA A 571 -33.75 -10.70 -12.99
C ALA A 571 -34.52 -11.86 -13.65
N GLU A 572 -33.87 -12.60 -14.55
CA GLU A 572 -34.43 -13.81 -15.18
C GLU A 572 -34.63 -14.96 -14.17
N ALA A 573 -33.64 -15.18 -13.29
CA ALA A 573 -33.74 -16.21 -12.24
C ALA A 573 -34.83 -15.86 -11.21
N LEU A 574 -34.98 -14.58 -10.88
CA LEU A 574 -36.07 -14.09 -10.01
C LEU A 574 -37.44 -14.14 -10.70
N ALA A 575 -37.51 -13.98 -12.02
CA ALA A 575 -38.76 -14.18 -12.78
C ALA A 575 -39.19 -15.66 -12.80
N ALA A 576 -38.23 -16.59 -12.86
CA ALA A 576 -38.48 -18.03 -12.81
C ALA A 576 -38.76 -18.55 -11.40
N SER A 577 -38.14 -17.98 -10.36
CA SER A 577 -38.38 -18.33 -8.96
C SER A 577 -38.41 -17.08 -8.07
N PRO A 578 -39.57 -16.40 -7.95
CA PRO A 578 -39.72 -15.18 -7.18
C PRO A 578 -39.17 -15.26 -5.76
N LEU A 579 -38.29 -14.32 -5.40
CA LEU A 579 -37.73 -14.18 -4.06
C LEU A 579 -38.11 -12.80 -3.48
N PRO A 580 -38.90 -12.73 -2.39
CA PRO A 580 -39.32 -11.46 -1.79
C PRO A 580 -38.18 -10.57 -1.31
N ASP A 581 -38.40 -9.26 -1.36
CA ASP A 581 -37.49 -8.21 -0.88
C ASP A 581 -36.08 -8.29 -1.49
N SER A 582 -35.97 -8.80 -2.73
CA SER A 582 -34.71 -8.99 -3.45
C SER A 582 -34.35 -7.79 -4.35
N VAL A 583 -33.08 -7.72 -4.74
CA VAL A 583 -32.54 -6.77 -5.72
C VAL A 583 -32.33 -7.50 -7.04
N ALA A 584 -33.09 -7.15 -8.07
CA ALA A 584 -32.96 -7.73 -9.39
C ALA A 584 -31.78 -7.10 -10.15
N VAL A 585 -30.82 -7.94 -10.55
CA VAL A 585 -29.71 -7.56 -11.43
C VAL A 585 -30.17 -7.73 -12.88
N ILE A 586 -30.06 -6.67 -13.68
CA ILE A 586 -30.45 -6.64 -15.09
C ILE A 586 -29.35 -5.97 -15.91
N SER A 587 -29.12 -6.39 -17.17
CA SER A 587 -28.20 -5.66 -18.04
C SER A 587 -28.73 -4.25 -18.34
N LEU A 588 -27.81 -3.29 -18.45
CA LEU A 588 -28.14 -1.89 -18.77
C LEU A 588 -29.01 -1.77 -20.04
N ALA A 589 -28.66 -2.52 -21.10
CA ALA A 589 -29.43 -2.55 -22.34
C ALA A 589 -30.87 -3.05 -22.14
N ALA A 590 -31.09 -4.10 -21.34
CA ALA A 590 -32.43 -4.63 -21.09
C ALA A 590 -33.27 -3.70 -20.20
N ALA A 591 -32.64 -2.99 -19.25
CA ALA A 591 -33.31 -1.96 -18.45
C ALA A 591 -33.73 -0.74 -19.30
N LEU A 592 -32.88 -0.29 -20.22
CA LEU A 592 -33.20 0.78 -21.17
C LEU A 592 -34.33 0.37 -22.12
N ALA A 593 -34.31 -0.87 -22.63
CA ALA A 593 -35.40 -1.41 -23.46
C ALA A 593 -36.74 -1.43 -22.71
N ALA A 594 -36.78 -2.01 -21.50
CA ALA A 594 -37.99 -2.05 -20.67
C ALA A 594 -38.55 -0.64 -20.41
N ARG A 595 -37.69 0.33 -20.11
CA ARG A 595 -38.09 1.75 -19.94
C ARG A 595 -38.66 2.35 -21.22
N ALA A 596 -38.06 2.09 -22.39
CA ALA A 596 -38.55 2.59 -23.68
C ALA A 596 -39.94 2.02 -24.04
N GLU A 597 -40.24 0.81 -23.58
CA GLU A 597 -41.54 0.15 -23.75
C GLU A 597 -42.57 0.50 -22.64
N GLY A 598 -42.19 1.32 -21.66
CA GLY A 598 -43.03 1.64 -20.50
C GLY A 598 -43.29 0.47 -19.55
N ARG A 599 -42.44 -0.57 -19.59
CA ARG A 599 -42.54 -1.77 -18.76
C ARG A 599 -41.65 -1.65 -17.51
N SER A 600 -42.12 -2.18 -16.38
CA SER A 600 -41.26 -2.33 -15.19
C SER A 600 -40.17 -3.38 -15.46
N PRO A 601 -38.90 -3.10 -15.15
CA PRO A 601 -37.82 -4.09 -15.21
C PRO A 601 -37.78 -5.01 -13.97
N LEU A 602 -38.62 -4.77 -12.95
CA LEU A 602 -38.65 -5.58 -11.73
C LEU A 602 -39.50 -6.86 -11.91
N PRO A 603 -38.92 -8.06 -11.75
CA PRO A 603 -39.68 -9.31 -11.65
C PRO A 603 -40.43 -9.40 -10.32
N ALA A 604 -41.35 -10.36 -10.21
CA ALA A 604 -42.10 -10.59 -8.99
C ALA A 604 -41.18 -10.87 -7.78
N GLY A 605 -41.48 -10.26 -6.63
CA GLY A 605 -40.69 -10.35 -5.40
C GLY A 605 -39.50 -9.39 -5.33
N ALA A 606 -38.97 -8.90 -6.45
CA ALA A 606 -37.90 -7.91 -6.46
C ALA A 606 -38.44 -6.50 -6.15
N VAL A 607 -37.78 -5.79 -5.24
CA VAL A 607 -38.15 -4.44 -4.78
C VAL A 607 -37.12 -3.37 -5.16
N ARG A 608 -36.00 -3.79 -5.75
CA ARG A 608 -34.90 -2.92 -6.22
C ARG A 608 -34.26 -3.44 -7.48
N LEU A 609 -33.60 -2.54 -8.19
CA LEU A 609 -32.88 -2.79 -9.43
C LEU A 609 -31.38 -2.54 -9.24
N ALA A 610 -30.54 -3.40 -9.79
CA ALA A 610 -29.11 -3.20 -9.97
C ALA A 610 -28.77 -3.35 -11.45
N LEU A 611 -27.94 -2.45 -12.00
CA LEU A 611 -27.56 -2.46 -13.40
C LEU A 611 -26.25 -3.24 -13.57
N ALA A 612 -26.28 -4.39 -14.23
CA ALA A 612 -25.09 -5.03 -14.74
C ALA A 612 -24.55 -4.22 -15.93
N VAL A 613 -23.29 -3.81 -15.82
CA VAL A 613 -22.54 -3.09 -16.87
C VAL A 613 -21.29 -3.90 -17.19
N ASP A 614 -21.02 -4.19 -18.46
CA ASP A 614 -19.90 -5.02 -18.92
C ASP A 614 -18.75 -4.24 -19.56
N GLY A 615 -18.92 -2.93 -19.73
CA GLY A 615 -17.89 -2.02 -20.25
C GLY A 615 -17.78 -2.03 -21.78
N THR A 616 -18.66 -2.72 -22.50
CA THR A 616 -18.82 -2.65 -23.96
C THR A 616 -19.93 -1.71 -24.41
N GLU A 617 -20.79 -1.26 -23.49
CA GLU A 617 -21.97 -0.45 -23.81
C GLU A 617 -21.59 0.92 -24.38
N PRO A 618 -22.37 1.48 -25.33
CA PRO A 618 -22.19 2.86 -25.79
C PRO A 618 -22.19 3.86 -24.63
N ASP A 619 -21.37 4.91 -24.72
CA ASP A 619 -21.33 6.00 -23.72
C ASP A 619 -22.73 6.54 -23.41
N ALA A 620 -23.57 6.74 -24.43
CA ALA A 620 -24.94 7.26 -24.28
C ALA A 620 -25.85 6.35 -23.43
N ASP A 621 -25.66 5.03 -23.46
CA ASP A 621 -26.42 4.09 -22.64
C ASP A 621 -25.97 4.16 -21.18
N VAL A 622 -24.64 4.28 -20.95
CA VAL A 622 -24.05 4.45 -19.62
C VAL A 622 -24.46 5.79 -19.00
N GLU A 623 -24.51 6.86 -19.80
CA GLU A 623 -25.03 8.18 -19.39
C GLU A 623 -26.51 8.11 -19.00
N ALA A 624 -27.32 7.32 -19.70
CA ALA A 624 -28.74 7.14 -19.41
C ALA A 624 -29.03 6.34 -18.13
N ALA A 625 -28.03 5.68 -17.54
CA ALA A 625 -28.19 4.80 -16.37
C ALA A 625 -28.83 5.50 -15.15
N GLY A 626 -28.52 6.78 -14.93
CA GLY A 626 -29.08 7.56 -13.81
C GLY A 626 -30.61 7.75 -13.89
N GLY A 627 -31.23 7.54 -15.05
CA GLY A 627 -32.67 7.62 -15.25
C GLY A 627 -33.44 6.31 -15.08
N LEU A 628 -32.81 5.24 -14.56
CA LEU A 628 -33.40 3.90 -14.44
C LEU A 628 -33.86 3.52 -13.02
N ASP A 629 -33.82 4.46 -12.07
CA ASP A 629 -34.16 4.25 -10.64
C ASP A 629 -33.42 3.08 -9.95
N ALA A 630 -32.22 2.79 -10.45
CA ALA A 630 -31.36 1.72 -9.93
C ALA A 630 -30.74 2.09 -8.57
N THR A 631 -30.44 1.06 -7.78
CA THR A 631 -29.72 1.18 -6.50
C THR A 631 -28.20 1.25 -6.68
N LEU A 632 -27.67 0.49 -7.64
CA LEU A 632 -26.23 0.38 -7.89
C LEU A 632 -25.95 -0.09 -9.32
N VAL A 633 -24.71 0.13 -9.76
CA VAL A 633 -24.12 -0.49 -10.94
C VAL A 633 -23.18 -1.61 -10.48
N LEU A 634 -23.36 -2.82 -11.02
CA LEU A 634 -22.49 -3.97 -10.82
C LEU A 634 -21.60 -4.12 -12.06
N LEU A 635 -20.34 -3.66 -11.94
CA LEU A 635 -19.41 -3.55 -13.08
C LEU A 635 -18.69 -4.89 -13.34
N ARG A 636 -19.33 -5.71 -14.18
CA ARG A 636 -18.95 -7.08 -14.57
C ARG A 636 -18.25 -7.07 -15.94
N VAL A 637 -17.05 -6.46 -16.00
CA VAL A 637 -16.36 -6.28 -17.29
C VAL A 637 -16.25 -7.59 -18.09
N ALA A 638 -16.69 -7.54 -19.35
CA ALA A 638 -16.81 -8.71 -20.22
C ALA A 638 -15.45 -9.44 -20.44
N PRO A 639 -15.46 -10.77 -20.64
CA PRO A 639 -14.25 -11.52 -20.97
C PRO A 639 -13.55 -10.97 -22.22
N GLY A 640 -12.22 -10.82 -22.15
CA GLY A 640 -11.40 -10.24 -23.23
C GLY A 640 -11.39 -8.71 -23.28
N VAL A 641 -12.27 -8.03 -22.54
CA VAL A 641 -12.25 -6.56 -22.42
C VAL A 641 -11.34 -6.15 -21.26
N SER A 642 -10.53 -5.10 -21.47
CA SER A 642 -9.60 -4.67 -20.43
C SER A 642 -10.33 -3.96 -19.27
N ARG A 643 -10.37 -4.62 -18.10
CA ARG A 643 -11.04 -4.11 -16.90
C ARG A 643 -10.68 -2.67 -16.56
N VAL A 644 -9.40 -2.33 -16.50
CA VAL A 644 -8.95 -0.97 -16.10
C VAL A 644 -9.48 0.08 -17.08
N HIS A 645 -9.24 -0.07 -18.38
CA HIS A 645 -9.61 0.93 -19.38
C HIS A 645 -11.12 1.03 -19.60
N ALA A 646 -11.83 -0.10 -19.66
CA ALA A 646 -13.28 -0.12 -19.79
C ALA A 646 -13.97 0.52 -18.58
N SER A 647 -13.47 0.25 -17.38
CA SER A 647 -14.00 0.88 -16.16
C SER A 647 -13.73 2.38 -16.17
N ARG A 648 -12.52 2.82 -16.55
CA ARG A 648 -12.19 4.25 -16.67
C ARG A 648 -13.15 4.98 -17.62
N ARG A 649 -13.46 4.40 -18.79
CA ARG A 649 -14.48 4.90 -19.74
C ARG A 649 -15.89 4.96 -19.12
N VAL A 650 -16.33 3.90 -18.45
CA VAL A 650 -17.65 3.85 -17.78
C VAL A 650 -17.76 4.94 -16.71
N PHE A 651 -16.75 5.10 -15.86
CA PHE A 651 -16.75 6.17 -14.84
C PHE A 651 -16.71 7.57 -15.47
N GLU A 652 -16.05 7.75 -16.61
CA GLU A 652 -16.08 9.01 -17.35
C GLU A 652 -17.49 9.34 -17.86
N ALA A 653 -18.17 8.40 -18.53
CA ALA A 653 -19.54 8.56 -19.00
C ALA A 653 -20.52 8.84 -17.84
N LEU A 654 -20.40 8.12 -16.72
CA LEU A 654 -21.18 8.40 -15.51
C LEU A 654 -20.91 9.81 -14.96
N THR A 655 -19.67 10.30 -15.03
CA THR A 655 -19.30 11.66 -14.56
C THR A 655 -19.87 12.72 -15.49
N ARG A 656 -19.82 12.50 -16.81
CA ARG A 656 -20.41 13.38 -17.84
C ARG A 656 -21.92 13.55 -17.67
N ALA A 657 -22.62 12.47 -17.33
CA ALA A 657 -24.05 12.48 -17.02
C ALA A 657 -24.40 13.01 -15.61
N ARG A 658 -23.40 13.32 -14.75
CA ARG A 658 -23.58 13.58 -13.31
C ARG A 658 -24.35 12.47 -12.61
N CYS A 659 -24.12 11.23 -13.05
CA CYS A 659 -24.73 10.04 -12.48
C CYS A 659 -23.96 9.62 -11.23
N HIS A 660 -24.59 9.77 -10.07
CA HIS A 660 -24.02 9.42 -8.77
C HIS A 660 -24.33 7.98 -8.32
N LEU A 661 -24.84 7.10 -9.18
CA LEU A 661 -25.10 5.69 -8.83
C LEU A 661 -23.83 5.03 -8.25
N PRO A 662 -23.89 4.35 -7.09
CA PRO A 662 -22.77 3.59 -6.56
C PRO A 662 -22.32 2.50 -7.52
N VAL A 663 -21.01 2.33 -7.69
CA VAL A 663 -20.43 1.32 -8.60
C VAL A 663 -19.65 0.27 -7.82
N VAL A 664 -20.13 -0.98 -7.84
CA VAL A 664 -19.46 -2.14 -7.23
C VAL A 664 -18.68 -2.89 -8.32
N HIS A 665 -17.38 -3.08 -8.11
CA HIS A 665 -16.53 -3.83 -9.02
C HIS A 665 -16.75 -5.34 -8.85
N ALA A 666 -17.36 -5.98 -9.85
CA ALA A 666 -17.56 -7.42 -9.85
C ALA A 666 -16.47 -8.11 -10.68
N LEU A 667 -15.57 -8.82 -10.01
CA LEU A 667 -14.49 -9.60 -10.63
C LEU A 667 -14.72 -11.10 -10.40
N GLU A 668 -14.92 -11.79 -11.52
CA GLU A 668 -15.06 -13.24 -11.57
C GLU A 668 -13.76 -13.86 -12.08
N PHE A 669 -13.34 -14.94 -11.40
CA PHE A 669 -12.12 -15.68 -11.70
C PHE A 669 -12.44 -17.06 -12.26
N ALA A 670 -11.49 -17.63 -13.01
CA ALA A 670 -11.64 -18.96 -13.54
C ALA A 670 -11.72 -20.02 -12.41
N PRO A 671 -12.45 -21.13 -12.61
CA PRO A 671 -12.39 -22.26 -11.68
C PRO A 671 -10.96 -22.73 -11.47
N GLY A 672 -10.56 -22.88 -10.21
CA GLY A 672 -9.20 -23.33 -9.85
C GLY A 672 -8.11 -22.25 -9.83
N THR A 673 -8.42 -20.96 -10.03
CA THR A 673 -7.46 -19.86 -9.79
C THR A 673 -6.94 -19.92 -8.35
N GLY A 674 -5.61 -19.85 -8.18
CA GLY A 674 -4.95 -19.97 -6.88
C GLY A 674 -5.02 -18.69 -6.04
N ARG A 675 -4.93 -18.83 -4.70
CA ARG A 675 -5.04 -17.72 -3.73
C ARG A 675 -4.12 -16.53 -4.01
N GLU A 676 -2.86 -16.78 -4.35
CA GLU A 676 -1.93 -15.70 -4.68
C GLU A 676 -2.32 -14.97 -5.98
N GLU A 677 -2.74 -15.69 -7.02
CA GLU A 677 -3.22 -15.08 -8.27
C GLU A 677 -4.49 -14.24 -8.05
N LEU A 678 -5.41 -14.70 -7.18
CA LEU A 678 -6.61 -13.95 -6.77
C LEU A 678 -6.25 -12.62 -6.12
N VAL A 679 -5.37 -12.64 -5.11
CA VAL A 679 -4.90 -11.45 -4.38
C VAL A 679 -4.20 -10.48 -5.33
N LEU A 680 -3.23 -10.97 -6.12
CA LEU A 680 -2.43 -10.12 -7.01
C LEU A 680 -3.28 -9.53 -8.15
N SER A 681 -4.21 -10.29 -8.70
CA SER A 681 -5.08 -9.81 -9.79
C SER A 681 -6.18 -8.87 -9.28
N ALA A 682 -6.77 -9.13 -8.11
CA ALA A 682 -7.73 -8.21 -7.50
C ALA A 682 -7.07 -6.86 -7.17
N GLY A 683 -5.89 -6.87 -6.56
CA GLY A 683 -5.11 -5.67 -6.30
C GLY A 683 -4.74 -4.91 -7.59
N ALA A 684 -4.21 -5.61 -8.58
CA ALA A 684 -3.74 -4.98 -9.82
C ALA A 684 -4.86 -4.48 -10.76
N LEU A 685 -6.07 -5.06 -10.72
CA LEU A 685 -7.15 -4.74 -11.66
C LEU A 685 -8.30 -3.94 -11.03
N VAL A 686 -8.69 -4.25 -9.79
CA VAL A 686 -9.73 -3.50 -9.05
C VAL A 686 -9.09 -2.46 -8.15
N GLY A 687 -8.01 -2.80 -7.46
CA GLY A 687 -7.25 -1.86 -6.63
C GLY A 687 -6.72 -0.67 -7.44
N ALA A 688 -6.27 -0.90 -8.67
CA ALA A 688 -5.89 0.16 -9.62
C ALA A 688 -7.01 1.19 -9.88
N LEU A 689 -8.27 0.77 -9.90
CA LEU A 689 -9.42 1.66 -10.11
C LEU A 689 -9.83 2.35 -8.81
N MET A 690 -9.69 1.68 -7.67
CA MET A 690 -9.96 2.25 -6.36
C MET A 690 -8.94 3.31 -5.94
N VAL A 691 -7.64 3.15 -6.25
CA VAL A 691 -6.64 4.23 -6.06
C VAL A 691 -6.86 5.41 -7.01
N ASP A 692 -7.52 5.16 -8.15
CA ASP A 692 -8.00 6.19 -9.07
C ASP A 692 -9.30 6.87 -8.59
N GLY A 693 -9.75 6.59 -7.36
CA GLY A 693 -10.97 7.15 -6.76
C GLY A 693 -12.28 6.60 -7.36
N ARG A 694 -12.22 5.54 -8.17
CA ARG A 694 -13.31 5.03 -9.01
C ARG A 694 -13.83 3.68 -8.49
N GLY A 695 -14.70 3.72 -7.47
CA GLY A 695 -15.41 2.54 -6.95
C GLY A 695 -16.03 2.74 -5.56
N ASP A 696 -17.15 2.07 -5.32
CA ASP A 696 -17.92 2.10 -4.06
C ASP A 696 -17.99 0.73 -3.35
N GLY A 697 -17.44 -0.32 -3.97
CA GLY A 697 -17.35 -1.65 -3.39
C GLY A 697 -16.73 -2.68 -4.32
N VAL A 698 -16.65 -3.93 -3.85
CA VAL A 698 -16.13 -5.08 -4.60
C VAL A 698 -16.99 -6.33 -4.38
N MET A 699 -17.08 -7.15 -5.42
CA MET A 699 -17.56 -8.53 -5.39
C MET A 699 -16.49 -9.41 -6.04
N LEU A 700 -15.87 -10.30 -5.27
CA LEU A 700 -14.95 -11.31 -5.79
C LEU A 700 -15.67 -12.67 -5.86
N SER A 701 -15.61 -13.32 -7.02
CA SER A 701 -16.20 -14.65 -7.25
C SER A 701 -15.14 -15.57 -7.84
N ALA A 702 -14.85 -16.70 -7.21
CA ALA A 702 -13.90 -17.70 -7.71
C ALA A 702 -14.43 -19.11 -7.41
N PRO A 703 -14.95 -19.85 -8.42
CA PRO A 703 -15.48 -21.19 -8.21
C PRO A 703 -14.45 -22.15 -7.61
N GLY A 704 -14.81 -22.79 -6.49
CA GLY A 704 -13.96 -23.72 -5.76
C GLY A 704 -13.09 -23.08 -4.66
N GLN A 705 -13.16 -21.76 -4.45
CA GLN A 705 -12.55 -21.10 -3.30
C GLN A 705 -13.55 -20.93 -2.15
N ASP A 706 -13.02 -20.88 -0.93
CA ASP A 706 -13.82 -20.68 0.28
C ASP A 706 -14.45 -19.27 0.33
N LEU A 707 -15.69 -19.21 0.79
CA LEU A 707 -16.49 -17.99 0.89
C LEU A 707 -15.90 -17.00 1.90
N ALA A 708 -15.41 -17.49 3.05
CA ALA A 708 -14.78 -16.62 4.05
C ALA A 708 -13.47 -16.03 3.52
N TYR A 709 -12.68 -16.81 2.79
CA TYR A 709 -11.47 -16.36 2.13
C TYR A 709 -11.72 -15.26 1.07
N LEU A 710 -12.75 -15.42 0.22
CA LEU A 710 -13.12 -14.38 -0.75
C LEU A 710 -13.62 -13.10 -0.05
N ARG A 711 -14.36 -13.24 1.06
CA ARG A 711 -14.78 -12.13 1.91
C ARG A 711 -13.59 -11.39 2.54
N THR A 712 -12.65 -12.10 3.17
CA THR A 712 -11.47 -11.48 3.79
C THR A 712 -10.54 -10.85 2.76
N THR A 713 -10.38 -11.46 1.58
CA THR A 713 -9.64 -10.87 0.45
C THR A 713 -10.30 -9.58 -0.03
N SER A 714 -11.64 -9.54 -0.10
CA SER A 714 -12.40 -8.34 -0.47
C SER A 714 -12.22 -7.20 0.54
N PHE A 715 -12.23 -7.50 1.85
CA PHE A 715 -11.91 -6.50 2.87
C PHE A 715 -10.43 -6.10 2.87
N GLY A 716 -9.50 -7.02 2.60
CA GLY A 716 -8.07 -6.73 2.46
C GLY A 716 -7.78 -5.78 1.30
N LEU A 717 -8.49 -5.92 0.18
CA LEU A 717 -8.47 -4.96 -0.93
C LEU A 717 -8.93 -3.57 -0.46
N LEU A 718 -10.10 -3.47 0.18
CA LEU A 718 -10.66 -2.20 0.68
C LEU A 718 -9.76 -1.53 1.74
N GLN A 719 -9.11 -2.30 2.61
CA GLN A 719 -8.14 -1.79 3.59
C GLN A 719 -6.85 -1.32 2.91
N GLY A 720 -6.37 -2.05 1.90
CA GLY A 720 -5.18 -1.70 1.11
C GLY A 720 -5.32 -0.40 0.32
N VAL A 721 -6.54 -0.08 -0.14
CA VAL A 721 -6.86 1.19 -0.83
C VAL A 721 -7.38 2.29 0.14
N ARG A 722 -7.22 2.10 1.45
CA ARG A 722 -7.63 3.06 2.51
C ARG A 722 -9.13 3.41 2.52
N MET A 723 -9.97 2.49 2.07
CA MET A 723 -11.43 2.66 2.04
C MET A 723 -12.11 2.17 3.33
N ARG A 724 -11.98 0.87 3.67
CA ARG A 724 -12.63 0.27 4.86
C ARG A 724 -11.70 -0.68 5.59
N ASN A 725 -11.55 -0.47 6.90
CA ASN A 725 -10.74 -1.32 7.78
C ASN A 725 -11.67 -2.16 8.67
N THR A 726 -11.52 -3.48 8.64
CA THR A 726 -12.30 -4.42 9.48
C THR A 726 -11.47 -5.09 10.56
N LYS A 727 -10.14 -4.95 10.48
CA LYS A 727 -9.13 -5.39 11.44
C LYS A 727 -8.11 -4.26 11.65
N THR A 728 -7.17 -4.48 12.55
CA THR A 728 -5.98 -3.63 12.73
C THR A 728 -5.13 -3.64 11.46
N ASP A 729 -4.60 -2.47 11.06
CA ASP A 729 -3.66 -2.39 9.94
C ASP A 729 -2.22 -2.46 10.43
N TYR A 730 -1.44 -3.36 9.84
CA TYR A 730 -0.02 -3.51 10.15
C TYR A 730 0.83 -2.89 9.03
N VAL A 731 1.80 -2.08 9.44
CA VAL A 731 2.79 -1.43 8.57
C VAL A 731 4.17 -1.91 9.03
N SER A 732 4.59 -3.09 8.57
CA SER A 732 5.85 -3.71 8.95
C SER A 732 6.90 -3.60 7.84
N CYS A 733 8.14 -3.25 8.21
CA CYS A 733 9.24 -3.19 7.25
C CYS A 733 9.62 -4.60 6.77
N PRO A 734 10.10 -4.79 5.53
CA PRO A 734 10.41 -6.10 4.94
C PRO A 734 11.65 -6.81 5.53
N SER A 735 12.09 -6.39 6.71
CA SER A 735 13.41 -6.65 7.28
C SER A 735 14.58 -6.21 6.36
N CYS A 736 15.80 -6.29 6.91
CA CYS A 736 17.09 -5.97 6.28
C CYS A 736 18.20 -6.30 7.30
N GLY A 737 19.48 -6.27 6.88
CA GLY A 737 20.64 -6.45 7.77
C GLY A 737 20.83 -5.40 8.88
N ARG A 738 19.83 -4.57 9.19
CA ARG A 738 19.78 -3.62 10.33
C ARG A 738 18.80 -4.03 11.41
N THR A 739 17.95 -5.00 11.11
CA THR A 739 16.86 -5.45 11.96
C THR A 739 17.40 -6.00 13.27
N LEU A 740 16.83 -5.55 14.40
CA LEU A 740 17.35 -5.79 15.76
C LEU A 740 16.66 -6.93 16.52
N PHE A 741 15.63 -7.53 15.93
CA PHE A 741 14.80 -8.62 16.48
C PHE A 741 14.11 -9.38 15.34
N ASP A 742 13.62 -10.59 15.58
CA ASP A 742 12.84 -11.31 14.55
C ASP A 742 11.53 -10.56 14.26
N LEU A 743 11.40 -10.06 13.04
CA LEU A 743 10.27 -9.22 12.67
C LEU A 743 8.97 -10.00 12.45
N GLN A 744 9.06 -11.26 12.03
CA GLN A 744 7.90 -12.12 11.81
C GLN A 744 7.34 -12.53 13.18
N GLU A 745 8.21 -13.01 14.09
CA GLU A 745 7.80 -13.41 15.44
C GLU A 745 7.15 -12.26 16.22
N VAL A 746 7.74 -11.06 16.17
CA VAL A 746 7.18 -9.88 16.85
C VAL A 746 5.88 -9.40 16.19
N THR A 747 5.78 -9.47 14.87
CA THR A 747 4.54 -9.10 14.16
C THR A 747 3.41 -10.05 14.53
N ASP A 748 3.65 -11.36 14.55
CA ASP A 748 2.70 -12.37 15.03
C ASP A 748 2.28 -12.11 16.49
N GLN A 749 3.23 -11.86 17.40
CA GLN A 749 2.93 -11.58 18.82
C GLN A 749 2.05 -10.34 19.02
N ILE A 750 2.33 -9.26 18.27
CA ILE A 750 1.51 -8.04 18.30
C ILE A 750 0.14 -8.35 17.67
N ARG A 751 0.10 -9.02 16.52
CA ARG A 751 -1.13 -9.35 15.78
C ARG A 751 -2.11 -10.19 16.61
N GLN A 752 -1.61 -11.18 17.37
CA GLN A 752 -2.41 -11.98 18.30
C GLN A 752 -3.09 -11.12 19.38
N LYS A 753 -2.37 -10.12 19.91
CA LYS A 753 -2.88 -9.24 20.98
C LYS A 753 -3.74 -8.09 20.47
N THR A 754 -3.52 -7.61 19.25
CA THR A 754 -4.15 -6.36 18.77
C THR A 754 -5.02 -6.50 17.53
N GLY A 755 -5.10 -7.67 16.86
CA GLY A 755 -5.76 -7.82 15.55
C GLY A 755 -7.26 -7.50 15.50
N HIS A 756 -7.94 -7.53 16.64
CA HIS A 756 -9.38 -7.27 16.80
C HIS A 756 -9.74 -5.77 16.91
N LEU A 757 -8.80 -4.85 16.65
CA LEU A 757 -8.97 -3.40 16.83
C LEU A 757 -9.17 -2.69 15.47
N PRO A 758 -10.39 -2.72 14.89
CA PRO A 758 -10.64 -2.06 13.60
C PRO A 758 -10.35 -0.56 13.68
N GLY A 759 -9.70 -0.04 12.64
CA GLY A 759 -9.33 1.37 12.59
C GLY A 759 -8.18 1.77 13.51
N VAL A 760 -7.39 0.82 14.01
CA VAL A 760 -6.07 1.09 14.60
C VAL A 760 -4.98 0.68 13.60
N ALA A 761 -4.02 1.57 13.35
CA ALA A 761 -2.83 1.29 12.54
C ALA A 761 -1.57 1.18 13.42
N ILE A 762 -0.86 0.05 13.33
CA ILE A 762 0.35 -0.23 14.11
C ILE A 762 1.53 -0.47 13.17
N ALA A 763 2.57 0.34 13.32
CA ALA A 763 3.81 0.19 12.60
C ALA A 763 4.84 -0.64 13.38
N ILE A 764 5.53 -1.56 12.70
CA ILE A 764 6.46 -2.52 13.30
C ILE A 764 7.79 -2.47 12.55
N MET A 765 8.80 -1.86 13.17
CA MET A 765 10.02 -1.41 12.48
C MET A 765 11.27 -2.01 13.11
N GLY A 766 12.01 -2.81 12.35
CA GLY A 766 13.20 -3.51 12.84
C GLY A 766 14.37 -2.62 13.27
N CYS A 767 14.38 -1.35 12.83
CA CYS A 767 15.39 -0.39 13.26
C CYS A 767 14.89 1.07 13.19
N ILE A 768 15.53 1.94 13.98
CA ILE A 768 15.28 3.39 14.06
C ILE A 768 15.54 4.18 12.76
N VAL A 769 16.21 3.61 11.75
CA VAL A 769 16.77 4.43 10.64
C VAL A 769 15.71 4.93 9.67
N ASN A 770 14.81 4.06 9.21
CA ASN A 770 13.66 4.47 8.40
C ASN A 770 12.38 4.56 9.24
N GLY A 771 12.30 3.78 10.35
CA GLY A 771 11.07 3.52 11.10
C GLY A 771 10.21 4.77 11.38
N PRO A 772 10.69 5.74 12.18
CA PRO A 772 9.90 6.93 12.55
C PRO A 772 9.44 7.80 11.37
N GLY A 773 10.08 7.66 10.21
CA GLY A 773 9.70 8.34 8.98
C GLY A 773 8.56 7.63 8.26
N GLU A 774 8.72 6.33 7.98
CA GLU A 774 7.72 5.51 7.26
C GLU A 774 6.45 5.24 8.12
N MET A 775 6.49 5.62 9.39
CA MET A 775 5.40 5.59 10.38
C MET A 775 4.36 6.71 10.24
N ALA A 776 4.47 7.60 9.25
CA ALA A 776 3.62 8.79 9.14
C ALA A 776 2.10 8.51 9.17
N ASP A 777 1.67 7.35 8.65
CA ASP A 777 0.28 6.91 8.55
C ASP A 777 -0.18 5.97 9.69
N ALA A 778 0.64 5.74 10.73
CA ALA A 778 0.34 4.83 11.82
C ALA A 778 -0.08 5.57 13.11
N ASP A 779 -1.06 5.01 13.85
CA ASP A 779 -1.46 5.52 15.17
C ASP A 779 -0.39 5.23 16.23
N PHE A 780 0.18 4.03 16.19
CA PHE A 780 1.16 3.53 17.16
C PHE A 780 2.37 2.92 16.46
N GLY A 781 3.52 2.95 17.10
CA GLY A 781 4.75 2.35 16.59
C GLY A 781 5.48 1.48 17.60
N TYR A 782 6.03 0.37 17.11
CA TYR A 782 6.97 -0.51 17.79
C TYR A 782 8.28 -0.51 16.99
N VAL A 783 9.33 0.11 17.53
CA VAL A 783 10.59 0.34 16.80
C VAL A 783 11.80 -0.22 17.54
N GLY A 784 12.66 -0.93 16.82
CA GLY A 784 13.97 -1.34 17.33
C GLY A 784 14.90 -0.15 17.56
N GLY A 785 15.09 0.23 18.83
CA GLY A 785 15.99 1.31 19.23
C GLY A 785 17.44 0.83 19.40
N ALA A 786 17.62 -0.33 20.02
CA ALA A 786 18.91 -1.01 20.18
C ALA A 786 18.69 -2.54 20.39
N PRO A 787 19.73 -3.40 20.34
CA PRO A 787 19.57 -4.83 20.63
C PRO A 787 18.87 -5.09 21.97
N GLY A 788 17.78 -5.85 21.96
CA GLY A 788 16.93 -6.12 23.14
C GLY A 788 16.14 -4.91 23.68
N LYS A 789 16.04 -3.81 22.90
CA LYS A 789 15.47 -2.53 23.33
C LYS A 789 14.53 -1.93 22.28
N ILE A 790 13.30 -1.66 22.73
CA ILE A 790 12.23 -1.13 21.91
C ILE A 790 11.91 0.32 22.32
N ASP A 791 11.55 1.13 21.33
CA ASP A 791 10.94 2.44 21.49
C ASP A 791 9.49 2.35 21.02
N LEU A 792 8.54 2.86 21.82
CA LEU A 792 7.11 2.91 21.50
C LEU A 792 6.68 4.35 21.19
N TYR A 793 5.85 4.48 20.17
CA TYR A 793 5.44 5.75 19.58
C TYR A 793 3.92 5.91 19.55
N VAL A 794 3.48 7.17 19.54
CA VAL A 794 2.13 7.59 19.16
C VAL A 794 2.28 8.61 18.03
N GLY A 795 1.77 8.27 16.85
CA GLY A 795 2.13 8.95 15.60
C GLY A 795 3.66 9.02 15.43
N LYS A 796 4.18 10.25 15.28
CA LYS A 796 5.63 10.51 15.12
C LYS A 796 6.37 10.75 16.47
N GLU A 797 5.68 10.77 17.61
CA GLU A 797 6.28 11.07 18.93
C GLU A 797 6.71 9.81 19.70
N VAL A 798 7.92 9.82 20.29
CA VAL A 798 8.42 8.75 21.17
C VAL A 798 7.80 8.91 22.57
N VAL A 799 6.91 7.99 22.96
CA VAL A 799 6.24 8.03 24.27
C VAL A 799 6.95 7.16 25.31
N ARG A 800 7.50 6.00 24.90
CA ARG A 800 8.31 5.13 25.78
C ARG A 800 9.61 4.78 25.06
N ARG A 801 10.76 4.87 25.75
CA ARG A 801 12.09 4.72 25.15
C ARG A 801 12.91 3.64 25.87
N ALA A 802 13.65 2.85 25.10
CA ALA A 802 14.57 1.80 25.55
C ALA A 802 13.94 0.80 26.54
N ILE A 803 12.67 0.45 26.32
CA ILE A 803 11.99 -0.56 27.14
C ILE A 803 12.51 -1.97 26.81
N PRO A 804 12.55 -2.91 27.77
CA PRO A 804 12.93 -4.30 27.51
C PRO A 804 11.95 -4.95 26.54
N MET A 805 12.47 -5.57 25.49
CA MET A 805 11.70 -6.20 24.40
C MET A 805 10.68 -7.21 24.92
N GLU A 806 11.03 -7.98 25.96
CA GLU A 806 10.23 -9.01 26.60
C GLU A 806 8.91 -8.46 27.19
N SER A 807 8.88 -7.15 27.50
CA SER A 807 7.71 -6.46 28.04
C SER A 807 7.05 -5.52 27.03
N ALA A 808 7.63 -5.36 25.83
CA ALA A 808 7.28 -4.27 24.92
C ALA A 808 5.88 -4.45 24.30
N CYS A 809 5.48 -5.69 23.99
CA CYS A 809 4.16 -5.99 23.44
C CYS A 809 3.03 -5.70 24.43
N ASP A 810 3.22 -5.98 25.73
CA ASP A 810 2.23 -5.63 26.77
C ASP A 810 2.19 -4.11 27.01
N GLN A 811 3.36 -3.45 26.98
CA GLN A 811 3.41 -1.99 27.09
C GLN A 811 2.77 -1.27 25.88
N LEU A 812 2.79 -1.88 24.69
CA LEU A 812 2.04 -1.39 23.52
C LEU A 812 0.53 -1.52 23.74
N VAL A 813 0.05 -2.64 24.27
CA VAL A 813 -1.37 -2.82 24.64
C VAL A 813 -1.82 -1.77 25.65
N GLU A 814 -1.05 -1.53 26.71
CA GLU A 814 -1.37 -0.49 27.69
C GLU A 814 -1.32 0.92 27.08
N LEU A 815 -0.39 1.20 26.16
CA LEU A 815 -0.33 2.48 25.44
C LEU A 815 -1.57 2.70 24.55
N ILE A 816 -2.09 1.65 23.90
CA ILE A 816 -3.32 1.69 23.10
C ILE A 816 -4.55 1.97 23.99
N LYS A 817 -4.59 1.36 25.19
CA LYS A 817 -5.64 1.63 26.21
C LYS A 817 -5.57 3.07 26.73
N GLU A 818 -4.38 3.56 27.07
CA GLU A 818 -4.15 4.94 27.54
C GLU A 818 -4.68 6.00 26.55
N HIS A 819 -4.64 5.70 25.25
CA HIS A 819 -5.13 6.58 24.18
C HIS A 819 -6.59 6.32 23.77
N GLY A 820 -7.31 5.45 24.49
CA GLY A 820 -8.73 5.18 24.23
C GLY A 820 -9.02 4.49 22.90
N ARG A 821 -8.03 3.79 22.33
CA ARG A 821 -8.15 3.06 21.05
C ARG A 821 -8.28 1.54 21.23
N TRP A 822 -8.29 1.08 22.48
CA TRP A 822 -8.57 -0.32 22.83
C TRP A 822 -10.07 -0.59 22.89
N LYS A 823 -10.49 -1.70 22.29
CA LYS A 823 -11.78 -2.35 22.51
C LYS A 823 -11.45 -3.76 22.97
N ASP A 824 -12.04 -4.24 24.06
CA ASP A 824 -11.77 -5.60 24.51
C ASP A 824 -12.16 -6.64 23.44
N PRO A 825 -11.37 -7.71 23.27
CA PRO A 825 -11.75 -8.81 22.41
C PRO A 825 -13.08 -9.37 22.91
N GLU A 826 -14.01 -9.57 21.97
CA GLU A 826 -15.29 -10.19 22.31
C GLU A 826 -15.03 -11.64 22.75
N PRO A 827 -15.73 -12.14 23.78
CA PRO A 827 -15.52 -13.51 24.25
C PRO A 827 -15.76 -14.48 23.09
N GLU A 828 -14.83 -15.41 22.87
CA GLU A 828 -15.05 -16.52 21.95
C GLU A 828 -16.29 -17.26 22.44
N GLU A 829 -17.36 -17.31 21.62
CA GLU A 829 -18.43 -18.26 21.85
C GLU A 829 -17.80 -19.65 21.78
N GLU A 830 -17.82 -20.37 22.89
CA GLU A 830 -17.34 -21.75 23.00
C GLU A 830 -18.22 -22.67 22.14
N GLY A 831 -17.96 -22.66 20.83
CA GLY A 831 -18.58 -23.57 19.88
C GLY A 831 -18.22 -25.02 20.24
N GLU A 832 -19.20 -25.90 20.14
CA GLU A 832 -19.18 -27.31 20.59
C GLU A 832 -18.18 -28.22 19.85
N GLY A 833 -17.21 -27.66 19.12
CA GLY A 833 -16.15 -28.36 18.39
C GLY A 833 -14.96 -28.86 19.23
N GLN A 834 -14.99 -28.74 20.56
CA GLN A 834 -14.01 -29.42 21.42
C GLN A 834 -14.31 -30.92 21.58
N GLU A 835 -15.57 -31.36 21.44
CA GLU A 835 -15.91 -32.79 21.52
C GLU A 835 -15.46 -33.56 20.26
N GLU A 836 -15.57 -32.99 19.06
CA GLU A 836 -15.04 -33.64 17.84
C GLU A 836 -13.52 -33.84 17.88
N LYS A 837 -12.75 -32.91 18.46
CA LYS A 837 -11.30 -33.09 18.64
C LYS A 837 -10.95 -34.18 19.66
N GLN A 838 -11.84 -34.50 20.60
CA GLN A 838 -11.65 -35.67 21.49
C GLN A 838 -12.14 -36.97 20.84
N ALA A 839 -13.22 -36.93 20.04
CA ALA A 839 -13.75 -38.09 19.33
C ALA A 839 -12.84 -38.60 18.18
N VAL A 840 -11.94 -37.76 17.66
CA VAL A 840 -10.90 -38.15 16.69
C VAL A 840 -9.59 -38.62 17.37
N MET A 841 -9.49 -38.48 18.69
CA MET A 841 -8.35 -38.96 19.51
C MET A 841 -8.70 -40.13 20.45
N ALA A 842 -9.87 -40.74 20.28
CA ALA A 842 -10.37 -41.91 21.01
C ALA A 842 -10.71 -43.06 20.05
#